data_AF-A0A366BYA8-F1
#
_entry.id   AF-A0A366BYA8-F1
#
_cell.length_a   1.000
_cell.length_b   1.000
_cell.length_c   1.000
_cell.angle_alpha   90.00
_cell.angle_beta   90.00
_cell.angle_gamma   90.00
#
_symmetry.space_group_name_H-M   'P 1'
#
loop_
_entity.id
_entity.type
_entity.pdbx_description
1 polymer ?
#
loop_
_entity_poly.entity_id
_entity_poly.type
_entity_poly.pdbx_seq_one_letter_code
_entity_poly.pdbx_strand_id
1 'polypeptide(L)'
;MAMKTPGVYIVEKSAFPNSVVQVATAVPAFIGYTERAVNGTVSLDMTPWRITSFSEFVQYYGGAPDPVFEIVDFEVASGVSPLSADGAAMKDPLPRAVFPLGEKKFELKQKNPAFSLYGAMRLFFQNGGGPCYVISIGAYKVRDDQGQLVDNVIDAEKMLTAIDSLKNEPEPTMLVIPEATRLVRQNCVKVQQAMLKHCGNDMKNRFAILDIFGGHLGQKDPLGNPVATFRNDVGINNLDFGAAYFPWLDTSIFQSRDFSFQNIEPASHPKMMALLKQSVKRNPDLAPEIDRISAPTVTGDFTISVTRGGKVAITEQDLKAEDDESDKAGLTYALAKKPGTLAGSFVKTEDDSEIKTFTQEDVSEGKVSFKHDDATPEGKFEMTVTDELGISTDTITLKVEVVGGVLAKADIEAETAVSVDVAADNPEGDADSIVLLEATSTDGKTKALEGVGTWKADAGTVTFTPDPAFAGPEAKVKYTIFKDNAPLATREIRVLVDGTTPVRQETPTPAAIDKTLRALVPLYVTMMDAIAKRENAMPPAAAMAGIYTMVDNARGVWKAPANVSLNSVVAPRVNINHEEQENLNVSTTGKSINAIRPFVGEGTLVWGARTLDGNSLDWRYINVRRTMIMIEESIRLASKAYVFEPNTANTWVTMRSMIENFLTSVWKAGGLAGAVPTDAFSVFVGLGETMTPEDILEGILRITVLVAVTRPAEFIEITFQQQMQKS
;
A
#
# COMPACT_ATOMS: atom_id res chain seq x y z
N MET A 1 50.86 26.20 -25.31
CA MET A 1 52.21 26.73 -24.99
C MET A 1 52.78 27.38 -26.24
N ALA A 2 53.30 28.61 -26.14
CA ALA A 2 54.03 29.25 -27.24
C ALA A 2 55.43 28.64 -27.37
N MET A 3 55.75 28.04 -28.51
CA MET A 3 57.05 27.42 -28.80
C MET A 3 58.11 28.50 -29.01
N LYS A 4 59.23 28.43 -28.29
CA LYS A 4 60.27 29.49 -28.22
C LYS A 4 61.62 29.11 -28.83
N THR A 5 61.78 27.94 -29.44
CA THR A 5 63.04 27.53 -30.08
C THR A 5 62.84 26.69 -31.34
N PRO A 6 63.78 26.67 -32.30
CA PRO A 6 63.72 25.80 -33.47
C PRO A 6 64.04 24.34 -33.09
N GLY A 7 63.12 23.41 -33.39
CA GLY A 7 63.26 21.97 -33.17
C GLY A 7 62.04 21.18 -33.66
N VAL A 8 62.13 19.84 -33.69
CA VAL A 8 60.97 18.95 -33.96
C VAL A 8 60.29 18.64 -32.63
N TYR A 9 58.99 18.96 -32.53
CA TYR A 9 58.16 18.68 -31.36
C TYR A 9 57.19 17.54 -31.67
N ILE A 10 57.18 16.49 -30.85
CA ILE A 10 56.13 15.47 -30.86
C ILE A 10 55.09 15.89 -29.83
N VAL A 11 53.87 16.13 -30.29
CA VAL A 11 52.71 16.39 -29.44
C VAL A 11 51.82 15.15 -29.51
N GLU A 12 51.76 14.37 -28.44
CA GLU A 12 50.69 13.38 -28.29
C GLU A 12 49.39 14.12 -27.99
N LYS A 13 48.54 14.25 -29.02
CA LYS A 13 47.12 14.49 -28.83
C LYS A 13 46.47 13.15 -28.57
N SER A 14 45.60 13.07 -27.55
CA SER A 14 44.73 11.91 -27.37
C SER A 14 44.03 11.61 -28.70
N ALA A 15 44.27 10.42 -29.24
CA ALA A 15 43.80 10.02 -30.57
C ALA A 15 42.30 9.70 -30.62
N PHE A 16 41.62 9.67 -29.46
CA PHE A 16 40.22 9.34 -29.35
C PHE A 16 39.43 10.58 -28.93
N PRO A 17 38.53 11.09 -29.78
CA PRO A 17 37.55 12.09 -29.35
C PRO A 17 36.68 11.54 -28.23
N ASN A 18 36.06 12.43 -27.44
CA ASN A 18 34.94 12.06 -26.59
C ASN A 18 33.93 11.29 -27.46
N SER A 19 33.40 10.17 -26.97
CA SER A 19 32.38 9.39 -27.69
C SER A 19 31.00 9.86 -27.26
N VAL A 20 30.01 9.82 -28.17
CA VAL A 20 28.62 9.93 -27.73
C VAL A 20 28.28 8.65 -26.98
N VAL A 21 27.93 8.78 -25.71
CA VAL A 21 27.35 7.70 -24.93
C VAL A 21 25.84 7.75 -25.11
N GLN A 22 25.26 6.59 -25.41
CA GLN A 22 23.82 6.45 -25.51
C GLN A 22 23.17 6.76 -24.16
N VAL A 23 22.17 7.63 -24.14
CA VAL A 23 21.38 7.89 -22.94
C VAL A 23 20.46 6.72 -22.58
N ALA A 24 20.03 6.67 -21.32
CA ALA A 24 18.98 5.76 -20.92
C ALA A 24 17.73 5.95 -21.79
N THR A 25 17.03 4.86 -22.06
CA THR A 25 15.80 4.83 -22.89
C THR A 25 14.58 4.36 -22.10
N ALA A 26 14.81 3.72 -20.95
CA ALA A 26 13.86 2.86 -20.27
C ALA A 26 13.68 3.20 -18.77
N VAL A 27 13.67 4.50 -18.41
CA VAL A 27 13.54 4.97 -17.02
C VAL A 27 12.26 5.79 -16.86
N PRO A 28 11.13 5.18 -16.45
CA PRO A 28 9.89 5.91 -16.22
C PRO A 28 9.93 6.70 -14.92
N ALA A 29 9.20 7.81 -14.89
CA ALA A 29 8.78 8.49 -13.66
C ALA A 29 7.29 8.21 -13.39
N PHE A 30 7.00 7.72 -12.19
CA PHE A 30 5.65 7.49 -11.68
C PHE A 30 5.29 8.56 -10.66
N ILE A 31 4.07 9.10 -10.77
CA ILE A 31 3.51 10.07 -9.82
C ILE A 31 2.23 9.48 -9.23
N GLY A 32 2.09 9.54 -7.91
CA GLY A 32 0.87 9.11 -7.23
C GLY A 32 1.01 9.05 -5.71
N TYR A 33 -0.02 8.55 -5.05
CA TYR A 33 -0.11 8.43 -3.60
C TYR A 33 0.47 7.11 -3.10
N THR A 34 1.06 7.15 -1.91
CA THR A 34 1.73 6.00 -1.29
C THR A 34 1.29 5.85 0.17
N GLU A 35 1.66 4.76 0.85
CA GLU A 35 1.36 4.61 2.29
C GLU A 35 2.18 5.62 3.09
N ARG A 36 3.46 5.75 2.72
CA ARG A 36 4.44 6.68 3.30
C ARG A 36 5.40 7.16 2.22
N ALA A 37 6.30 8.07 2.55
CA ALA A 37 7.38 8.50 1.66
C ALA A 37 8.60 8.87 2.49
N VAL A 38 9.42 7.88 2.85
CA VAL A 38 10.56 8.08 3.75
C VAL A 38 11.76 7.20 3.39
N ASN A 39 12.97 7.72 3.59
CA ASN A 39 14.21 6.96 3.58
C ASN A 39 14.96 7.18 4.90
N GLY A 40 14.81 6.24 5.85
CA GLY A 40 15.29 6.43 7.21
C GLY A 40 14.58 7.62 7.85
N THR A 41 15.34 8.67 8.19
CA THR A 41 14.82 9.92 8.76
C THR A 41 14.52 11.01 7.72
N VAL A 42 14.80 10.75 6.44
CA VAL A 42 14.62 11.72 5.35
C VAL A 42 13.23 11.54 4.74
N SER A 43 12.44 12.61 4.67
CA SER A 43 11.17 12.62 3.93
C SER A 43 11.43 12.58 2.43
N LEU A 44 10.63 11.79 1.71
CA LEU A 44 10.60 11.73 0.25
C LEU A 44 9.29 12.31 -0.33
N ASP A 45 8.47 12.97 0.49
CA ASP A 45 7.26 13.63 0.03
C ASP A 45 7.58 14.68 -1.04
N MET A 46 6.81 14.68 -2.14
CA MET A 46 6.98 15.54 -3.32
C MET A 46 8.38 15.51 -3.95
N THR A 47 9.20 14.51 -3.63
CA THR A 47 10.60 14.41 -4.06
C THR A 47 10.76 13.27 -5.06
N PRO A 48 11.25 13.52 -6.28
CA PRO A 48 11.60 12.45 -7.20
C PRO A 48 12.71 11.57 -6.61
N TRP A 49 12.43 10.28 -6.45
CA TRP A 49 13.39 9.34 -5.90
C TRP A 49 13.53 8.13 -6.80
N ARG A 50 14.79 7.79 -7.10
CA ARG A 50 15.12 6.69 -8.00
C ARG A 50 15.15 5.38 -7.22
N ILE A 51 14.42 4.40 -7.73
CA ILE A 51 14.41 3.02 -7.22
C ILE A 51 14.75 2.04 -8.35
N THR A 52 15.17 0.83 -7.99
CA THR A 52 15.58 -0.22 -8.91
C THR A 52 14.73 -1.48 -8.82
N SER A 53 13.92 -1.62 -7.76
CA SER A 53 13.11 -2.81 -7.52
C SER A 53 11.80 -2.50 -6.78
N PHE A 54 10.85 -3.44 -6.85
CA PHE A 54 9.62 -3.36 -6.06
C PHE A 54 9.88 -3.46 -4.55
N SER A 55 10.94 -4.15 -4.12
CA SER A 55 11.32 -4.21 -2.71
C SER A 55 11.74 -2.83 -2.17
N GLU A 56 12.50 -2.06 -2.97
CA GLU A 56 12.80 -0.66 -2.64
C GLU A 56 11.54 0.21 -2.63
N PHE A 57 10.59 -0.03 -3.54
CA PHE A 57 9.29 0.65 -3.50
C PHE A 57 8.61 0.41 -2.14
N VAL A 58 8.48 -0.84 -1.69
CA VAL A 58 7.85 -1.16 -0.41
C VAL A 58 8.65 -0.58 0.77
N GLN A 59 9.98 -0.60 0.70
CA GLN A 59 10.84 -0.01 1.73
C GLN A 59 10.54 1.48 1.92
N TYR A 60 10.57 2.26 0.83
CA TYR A 60 10.46 3.72 0.90
C TYR A 60 9.00 4.23 0.95
N TYR A 61 8.08 3.50 0.32
CA TYR A 61 6.72 3.96 0.06
C TYR A 61 5.62 3.13 0.71
N GLY A 62 5.94 1.94 1.22
CA GLY A 62 5.02 1.07 1.94
C GLY A 62 4.14 0.17 1.06
N GLY A 63 3.06 -0.32 1.67
CA GLY A 63 2.13 -1.31 1.17
C GLY A 63 0.96 -0.76 0.35
N ALA A 64 -0.01 -1.62 0.12
CA ALA A 64 -1.25 -1.28 -0.58
C ALA A 64 -2.14 -0.36 0.26
N PRO A 65 -2.98 0.48 -0.36
CA PRO A 65 -4.05 1.16 0.35
C PRO A 65 -5.08 0.14 0.88
N ASP A 66 -5.78 0.51 1.94
CA ASP A 66 -6.84 -0.30 2.54
C ASP A 66 -8.22 0.21 2.09
N PRO A 67 -8.87 -0.41 1.09
CA PRO A 67 -10.15 0.08 0.58
C PRO A 67 -11.29 -0.24 1.55
N VAL A 68 -12.18 0.74 1.76
CA VAL A 68 -13.33 0.64 2.66
C VAL A 68 -14.63 0.73 1.86
N PHE A 69 -15.55 -0.19 2.08
CA PHE A 69 -16.77 -0.37 1.28
C PHE A 69 -18.06 -0.25 2.11
N GLU A 70 -19.06 0.43 1.56
CA GLU A 70 -20.45 0.37 2.02
C GLU A 70 -21.21 -0.72 1.26
N ILE A 71 -22.17 -1.40 1.91
CA ILE A 71 -23.05 -2.38 1.26
C ILE A 71 -24.38 -1.72 0.87
N VAL A 72 -24.60 -1.55 -0.43
CA VAL A 72 -25.85 -0.99 -0.97
C VAL A 72 -26.59 -2.00 -1.85
N ASP A 73 -27.88 -1.77 -2.05
CA ASP A 73 -28.65 -2.54 -3.02
C ASP A 73 -28.17 -2.16 -4.43
N PHE A 74 -28.03 -3.15 -5.32
CA PHE A 74 -27.54 -2.86 -6.66
C PHE A 74 -28.62 -2.14 -7.47
N GLU A 75 -28.30 -0.93 -7.89
CA GLU A 75 -29.11 -0.18 -8.86
C GLU A 75 -28.40 -0.14 -10.21
N VAL A 76 -29.18 -0.28 -11.29
CA VAL A 76 -28.66 -0.04 -12.65
C VAL A 76 -28.28 1.43 -12.74
N ALA A 77 -27.06 1.71 -13.21
CA ALA A 77 -26.58 3.07 -13.35
C ALA A 77 -27.58 3.89 -14.18
N SER A 78 -28.10 4.95 -13.59
CA SER A 78 -29.06 5.88 -14.21
C SER A 78 -28.65 7.31 -13.92
N GLY A 79 -29.07 8.25 -14.77
CA GLY A 79 -28.70 9.67 -14.65
C GLY A 79 -27.65 10.14 -15.65
N VAL A 80 -27.05 11.30 -15.37
CA VAL A 80 -26.08 11.94 -16.26
C VAL A 80 -24.83 11.07 -16.33
N SER A 81 -24.29 10.88 -17.54
CA SER A 81 -23.08 10.11 -17.73
C SER A 81 -21.84 10.94 -17.34
N PRO A 82 -20.82 10.36 -16.66
CA PRO A 82 -19.54 11.01 -16.39
C PRO A 82 -18.71 11.29 -17.67
N LEU A 83 -19.05 10.62 -18.78
CA LEU A 83 -18.46 10.84 -20.11
C LEU A 83 -19.21 11.92 -20.91
N SER A 84 -20.37 12.37 -20.45
CA SER A 84 -21.13 13.47 -21.06
C SER A 84 -20.52 14.84 -20.71
N ALA A 85 -20.96 15.89 -21.40
CA ALA A 85 -20.53 17.27 -21.11
C ALA A 85 -20.97 17.70 -19.70
N ASP A 86 -22.23 17.44 -19.34
CA ASP A 86 -22.81 17.82 -18.05
C ASP A 86 -22.23 17.01 -16.88
N GLY A 87 -21.64 15.85 -17.16
CA GLY A 87 -21.05 14.97 -16.16
C GLY A 87 -19.54 15.09 -15.96
N ALA A 88 -18.87 16.06 -16.60
CA ALA A 88 -17.42 16.19 -16.53
C ALA A 88 -16.85 16.44 -15.11
N ALA A 89 -17.70 16.92 -14.19
CA ALA A 89 -17.37 17.13 -12.78
C ALA A 89 -17.78 15.95 -11.86
N MET A 90 -18.43 14.92 -12.40
CA MET A 90 -18.78 13.74 -11.61
C MET A 90 -17.58 12.82 -11.39
N LYS A 91 -17.57 12.13 -10.24
CA LYS A 91 -16.56 11.14 -9.88
C LYS A 91 -16.59 9.98 -10.87
N ASP A 92 -15.41 9.44 -11.21
CA ASP A 92 -15.30 8.24 -12.06
C ASP A 92 -16.19 7.13 -11.48
N PRO A 93 -17.06 6.51 -12.29
CA PRO A 93 -17.89 5.41 -11.82
C PRO A 93 -17.03 4.25 -11.31
N LEU A 94 -15.79 4.12 -11.78
CA LEU A 94 -14.91 2.98 -11.54
C LEU A 94 -15.59 1.62 -11.81
N PRO A 95 -14.82 0.54 -11.92
CA PRO A 95 -15.40 -0.79 -11.91
C PRO A 95 -16.20 -1.03 -10.62
N ARG A 96 -17.44 -1.52 -10.75
CA ARG A 96 -18.34 -1.80 -9.62
C ARG A 96 -18.08 -3.19 -9.04
N ALA A 97 -18.01 -3.32 -7.71
CA ALA A 97 -17.91 -4.60 -7.02
C ALA A 97 -19.32 -5.11 -6.68
N VAL A 98 -19.87 -5.97 -7.53
CA VAL A 98 -21.26 -6.47 -7.42
C VAL A 98 -21.27 -7.94 -7.07
N PHE A 99 -22.12 -8.34 -6.11
CA PHE A 99 -22.32 -9.73 -5.71
C PHE A 99 -23.81 -10.10 -5.68
N PRO A 100 -24.19 -11.33 -6.08
CA PRO A 100 -25.58 -11.79 -6.05
C PRO A 100 -25.94 -12.51 -4.74
N LEU A 101 -27.22 -12.46 -4.37
CA LEU A 101 -27.83 -13.37 -3.40
C LEU A 101 -29.25 -13.73 -3.87
N GLY A 102 -29.40 -14.92 -4.43
CA GLY A 102 -30.62 -15.31 -5.13
C GLY A 102 -30.84 -14.44 -6.37
N GLU A 103 -32.04 -13.87 -6.52
CA GLU A 103 -32.38 -12.97 -7.63
C GLU A 103 -31.94 -11.51 -7.38
N LYS A 104 -31.61 -11.16 -6.12
CA LYS A 104 -31.15 -9.82 -5.76
C LYS A 104 -29.65 -9.68 -6.00
N LYS A 105 -29.23 -8.44 -6.28
CA LYS A 105 -27.82 -8.05 -6.38
C LYS A 105 -27.55 -6.92 -5.39
N PHE A 106 -26.33 -6.92 -4.89
CA PHE A 106 -25.81 -5.92 -3.97
C PHE A 106 -24.49 -5.40 -4.51
N GLU A 107 -24.10 -4.21 -4.08
CA GLU A 107 -22.84 -3.59 -4.44
C GLU A 107 -22.04 -3.24 -3.19
N LEU A 108 -20.74 -3.52 -3.26
CA LEU A 108 -19.71 -3.04 -2.36
C LEU A 108 -19.18 -1.74 -2.96
N LYS A 109 -19.69 -0.60 -2.48
CA LYS A 109 -19.35 0.70 -3.03
C LYS A 109 -18.23 1.33 -2.21
N GLN A 110 -17.08 1.57 -2.83
CA GLN A 110 -15.93 2.11 -2.11
C GLN A 110 -16.20 3.54 -1.62
N LYS A 111 -15.94 3.81 -0.35
CA LYS A 111 -16.13 5.10 0.32
C LYS A 111 -14.90 5.98 0.26
N ASN A 112 -13.75 5.39 0.58
CA ASN A 112 -12.48 6.09 0.56
C ASN A 112 -11.92 6.21 -0.87
N PRO A 113 -10.90 7.06 -1.10
CA PRO A 113 -10.31 7.22 -2.43
C PRO A 113 -9.66 5.93 -2.94
N ALA A 114 -9.82 5.68 -4.24
CA ALA A 114 -9.28 4.52 -4.93
C ALA A 114 -7.83 4.77 -5.40
N PHE A 115 -6.89 4.84 -4.46
CA PHE A 115 -5.46 4.95 -4.78
C PHE A 115 -5.00 3.70 -5.56
N SER A 116 -4.19 3.89 -6.61
CA SER A 116 -3.82 2.81 -7.53
C SER A 116 -2.33 2.70 -7.83
N LEU A 117 -1.50 3.62 -7.31
CA LEU A 117 -0.06 3.59 -7.59
C LEU A 117 0.61 2.29 -7.13
N TYR A 118 0.29 1.77 -5.93
CA TYR A 118 0.88 0.51 -5.44
C TYR A 118 0.65 -0.66 -6.41
N GLY A 119 -0.60 -0.88 -6.83
CA GLY A 119 -0.93 -1.93 -7.79
C GLY A 119 -0.29 -1.68 -9.17
N ALA A 120 -0.22 -0.42 -9.59
CA ALA A 120 0.40 -0.02 -10.85
C ALA A 120 1.91 -0.32 -10.84
N MET A 121 2.60 -0.07 -9.73
CA MET A 121 4.01 -0.41 -9.57
C MET A 121 4.25 -1.92 -9.58
N ARG A 122 3.38 -2.72 -8.95
CA ARG A 122 3.45 -4.18 -9.07
C ARG A 122 3.31 -4.62 -10.53
N LEU A 123 2.35 -4.05 -11.25
CA LEU A 123 2.10 -4.37 -12.65
C LEU A 123 3.28 -3.94 -13.55
N PHE A 124 3.91 -2.79 -13.28
CA PHE A 124 5.13 -2.33 -13.95
C PHE A 124 6.28 -3.34 -13.80
N PHE A 125 6.64 -3.70 -12.57
CA PHE A 125 7.76 -4.61 -12.32
C PHE A 125 7.50 -6.02 -12.85
N GLN A 126 6.26 -6.51 -12.80
CA GLN A 126 5.89 -7.82 -13.36
C GLN A 126 5.94 -7.87 -14.90
N ASN A 127 5.84 -6.72 -15.56
CA ASN A 127 5.93 -6.58 -17.01
C ASN A 127 7.34 -6.14 -17.47
N GLY A 128 8.38 -6.43 -16.70
CA GLY A 128 9.77 -6.15 -17.08
C GLY A 128 10.25 -4.75 -16.71
N GLY A 129 9.59 -4.11 -15.73
CA GLY A 129 10.05 -2.86 -15.14
C GLY A 129 11.46 -2.96 -14.56
N GLY A 130 12.19 -1.86 -14.64
CA GLY A 130 13.56 -1.71 -14.17
C GLY A 130 13.70 -0.43 -13.34
N PRO A 131 14.86 0.25 -13.38
CA PRO A 131 15.03 1.51 -12.68
C PRO A 131 13.98 2.54 -13.06
N CYS A 132 13.37 3.18 -12.07
CA CYS A 132 12.34 4.18 -12.26
C CYS A 132 12.41 5.24 -11.16
N TYR A 133 11.84 6.40 -11.44
CA TYR A 133 11.59 7.43 -10.44
C TYR A 133 10.17 7.28 -9.90
N VAL A 134 10.01 7.49 -8.60
CA VAL A 134 8.71 7.59 -7.95
C VAL A 134 8.63 8.93 -7.24
N ILE A 135 7.51 9.60 -7.41
CA ILE A 135 7.18 10.83 -6.71
C ILE A 135 5.90 10.57 -5.94
N SER A 136 6.04 10.42 -4.62
CA SER A 136 4.90 10.39 -3.73
C SER A 136 4.35 11.80 -3.59
N ILE A 137 3.06 11.96 -3.87
CA ILE A 137 2.34 13.24 -3.72
C ILE A 137 1.47 13.28 -2.45
N GLY A 138 1.67 12.32 -1.55
CA GLY A 138 1.04 12.26 -0.25
C GLY A 138 0.76 10.84 0.22
N ALA A 139 0.51 10.70 1.52
CA ALA A 139 0.07 9.45 2.14
C ALA A 139 -1.42 9.16 1.85
N TYR A 140 -1.83 7.90 1.96
CA TYR A 140 -3.25 7.50 1.84
C TYR A 140 -4.16 8.16 2.90
N LYS A 141 -3.62 8.38 4.11
CA LYS A 141 -4.29 9.05 5.23
C LYS A 141 -3.47 10.26 5.69
N VAL A 142 -4.15 11.31 6.12
CA VAL A 142 -3.56 12.56 6.63
C VAL A 142 -4.18 12.95 7.96
N ARG A 143 -3.50 13.78 8.75
CA ARG A 143 -4.10 14.35 9.96
C ARG A 143 -4.92 15.58 9.59
N ASP A 144 -6.16 15.63 10.05
CA ASP A 144 -7.01 16.82 9.94
C ASP A 144 -6.57 17.92 10.93
N ASP A 145 -7.30 19.04 10.95
CA ASP A 145 -7.03 20.18 11.82
C ASP A 145 -7.12 19.84 13.32
N GLN A 146 -7.79 18.74 13.67
CA GLN A 146 -7.94 18.23 15.04
C GLN A 146 -6.90 17.16 15.37
N GLY A 147 -6.01 16.85 14.43
CA GLY A 147 -4.98 15.81 14.57
C GLY A 147 -5.51 14.40 14.35
N GLN A 148 -6.77 14.20 13.95
CA GLN A 148 -7.33 12.89 13.66
C GLN A 148 -6.88 12.37 12.29
N LEU A 149 -6.57 11.08 12.21
CA LEU A 149 -6.14 10.46 10.97
C LEU A 149 -7.35 10.16 10.09
N VAL A 150 -7.48 10.88 8.97
CA VAL A 150 -8.58 10.77 8.01
C VAL A 150 -8.06 10.35 6.63
N ASP A 151 -8.96 9.85 5.77
CA ASP A 151 -8.61 9.56 4.39
C ASP A 151 -8.19 10.83 3.64
N ASN A 152 -7.10 10.73 2.87
CA ASN A 152 -6.64 11.83 2.03
C ASN A 152 -7.55 11.97 0.79
N VAL A 153 -7.29 12.95 -0.07
CA VAL A 153 -8.00 13.14 -1.34
C VAL A 153 -7.03 13.04 -2.51
N ILE A 154 -7.51 12.54 -3.66
CA ILE A 154 -6.73 12.50 -4.90
C ILE A 154 -6.81 13.88 -5.56
N ASP A 155 -5.67 14.57 -5.61
CA ASP A 155 -5.56 15.98 -5.96
C ASP A 155 -4.78 16.18 -7.26
N ALA A 156 -5.42 16.83 -8.23
CA ALA A 156 -4.82 17.13 -9.52
C ALA A 156 -3.71 18.19 -9.42
N GLU A 157 -3.82 19.17 -8.53
CA GLU A 157 -2.83 20.25 -8.40
C GLU A 157 -1.50 19.72 -7.85
N LYS A 158 -1.55 18.71 -6.97
CA LYS A 158 -0.35 18.00 -6.54
C LYS A 158 0.31 17.21 -7.66
N MET A 159 -0.48 16.56 -8.53
CA MET A 159 0.06 15.89 -9.73
C MET A 159 0.73 16.91 -10.67
N LEU A 160 0.11 18.08 -10.90
CA LEU A 160 0.70 19.15 -11.71
C LEU A 160 2.01 19.68 -11.12
N THR A 161 2.05 19.88 -9.80
CA THR A 161 3.26 20.30 -9.08
C THR A 161 4.38 19.26 -9.19
N ALA A 162 4.04 17.98 -9.09
CA ALA A 162 5.00 16.89 -9.26
C ALA A 162 5.50 16.74 -10.71
N ILE A 163 4.68 17.06 -11.72
CA ILE A 163 5.14 17.14 -13.12
C ILE A 163 6.17 18.26 -13.26
N ASP A 164 5.95 19.42 -12.63
CA ASP A 164 6.87 20.55 -12.70
C ASP A 164 8.22 20.23 -12.02
N SER A 165 8.21 19.54 -10.88
CA SER A 165 9.45 19.16 -10.18
C SER A 165 10.35 18.24 -11.01
N LEU A 166 9.79 17.41 -11.89
CA LEU A 166 10.53 16.55 -12.82
C LEU A 166 11.39 17.30 -13.84
N LYS A 167 11.23 18.62 -14.00
CA LYS A 167 12.11 19.42 -14.87
C LYS A 167 13.56 19.44 -14.39
N ASN A 168 13.76 19.26 -13.09
CA ASN A 168 15.08 19.18 -12.47
C ASN A 168 15.71 17.78 -12.60
N GLU A 169 14.96 16.78 -13.04
CA GLU A 169 15.42 15.41 -13.22
C GLU A 169 15.58 15.09 -14.71
N PRO A 170 16.81 15.01 -15.25
CA PRO A 170 17.03 14.77 -16.67
C PRO A 170 16.94 13.29 -17.08
N GLU A 171 17.16 12.35 -16.16
CA GLU A 171 17.21 10.90 -16.44
C GLU A 171 15.87 10.28 -16.88
N PRO A 172 14.69 10.67 -16.32
CA PRO A 172 13.43 10.06 -16.73
C PRO A 172 13.14 10.22 -18.23
N THR A 173 12.81 9.10 -18.87
CA THR A 173 12.50 8.99 -20.31
C THR A 173 11.03 8.73 -20.59
N MET A 174 10.25 8.40 -19.56
CA MET A 174 8.81 8.20 -19.65
C MET A 174 8.10 8.86 -18.47
N LEU A 175 6.84 9.26 -18.65
CA LEU A 175 6.00 9.82 -17.60
C LEU A 175 4.68 9.05 -17.53
N VAL A 176 4.35 8.55 -16.33
CA VAL A 176 3.18 7.73 -16.05
C VAL A 176 2.49 8.23 -14.78
N ILE A 177 1.18 8.49 -14.86
CA ILE A 177 0.37 8.91 -13.71
C ILE A 177 -0.91 8.06 -13.68
N PRO A 178 -0.84 6.81 -13.17
CA PRO A 178 -1.96 5.86 -13.23
C PRO A 178 -3.23 6.40 -12.55
N GLU A 179 -3.04 7.15 -11.46
CA GLU A 179 -4.12 7.72 -10.66
C GLU A 179 -4.83 8.91 -11.31
N ALA A 180 -4.32 9.43 -12.44
CA ALA A 180 -5.03 10.47 -13.19
C ALA A 180 -6.44 10.00 -13.59
N THR A 181 -6.63 8.70 -13.82
CA THR A 181 -7.94 8.10 -14.09
C THR A 181 -8.89 8.11 -12.90
N ARG A 182 -8.38 8.29 -11.67
CA ARG A 182 -9.17 8.28 -10.42
C ARG A 182 -9.71 9.66 -10.06
N LEU A 183 -9.29 10.70 -10.79
CA LEU A 183 -9.81 12.06 -10.69
C LEU A 183 -11.19 12.16 -11.36
N VAL A 184 -11.88 13.29 -11.16
CA VAL A 184 -13.00 13.67 -12.05
C VAL A 184 -12.46 13.93 -13.47
N ARG A 185 -13.29 13.71 -14.50
CA ARG A 185 -12.87 13.81 -15.91
C ARG A 185 -12.12 15.11 -16.22
N GLN A 186 -12.67 16.28 -15.86
CA GLN A 186 -12.03 17.57 -16.14
C GLN A 186 -10.59 17.67 -15.59
N ASN A 187 -10.33 17.06 -14.43
CA ASN A 187 -9.03 17.11 -13.78
C ASN A 187 -8.08 16.06 -14.36
N CYS A 188 -8.59 14.88 -14.73
CA CYS A 188 -7.84 13.90 -15.53
C CYS A 188 -7.30 14.54 -16.81
N VAL A 189 -8.15 15.27 -17.54
CA VAL A 189 -7.78 15.98 -18.78
C VAL A 189 -6.66 16.99 -18.54
N LYS A 190 -6.78 17.83 -17.50
CA LYS A 190 -5.73 18.81 -17.14
C LYS A 190 -4.38 18.12 -16.90
N VAL A 191 -4.37 17.04 -16.13
CA VAL A 191 -3.14 16.28 -15.81
C VAL A 191 -2.54 15.68 -17.08
N GLN A 192 -3.36 15.05 -17.94
CA GLN A 192 -2.87 14.42 -19.18
C GLN A 192 -2.33 15.43 -20.19
N GLN A 193 -2.97 16.59 -20.34
CA GLN A 193 -2.45 17.69 -21.16
C GLN A 193 -1.14 18.24 -20.60
N ALA A 194 -0.99 18.32 -19.27
CA ALA A 194 0.27 18.70 -18.64
C ALA A 194 1.37 17.65 -18.85
N MET A 195 1.06 16.36 -18.80
CA MET A 195 2.00 15.29 -19.15
C MET A 195 2.53 15.45 -20.58
N LEU A 196 1.64 15.70 -21.56
CA LEU A 196 2.04 15.92 -22.96
C LEU A 196 2.87 17.19 -23.14
N LYS A 197 2.48 18.30 -22.49
CA LYS A 197 3.26 19.54 -22.52
C LYS A 197 4.65 19.35 -21.91
N HIS A 198 4.74 18.65 -20.78
CA HIS A 198 6.02 18.35 -20.14
C HIS A 198 6.93 17.55 -21.07
N CYS A 199 6.37 16.50 -21.69
CA CYS A 199 7.12 15.61 -22.57
C CYS A 199 7.53 16.29 -23.89
N GLY A 200 6.62 16.97 -24.59
CA GLY A 200 6.87 17.48 -25.95
C GLY A 200 7.22 18.96 -26.08
N ASN A 201 7.01 19.77 -25.04
CA ASN A 201 7.38 21.19 -25.06
C ASN A 201 8.50 21.51 -24.07
N ASP A 202 8.34 21.12 -22.80
CA ASP A 202 9.22 21.61 -21.73
C ASP A 202 10.54 20.83 -21.69
N MET A 203 10.48 19.49 -21.75
CA MET A 203 11.67 18.65 -21.64
C MET A 203 12.16 18.11 -22.98
N LYS A 204 11.25 17.66 -23.87
CA LYS A 204 11.53 17.04 -25.17
C LYS A 204 12.42 15.78 -25.13
N ASN A 205 12.75 15.29 -23.93
CA ASN A 205 13.61 14.12 -23.74
C ASN A 205 12.88 12.90 -23.15
N ARG A 206 11.54 12.96 -23.05
CA ARG A 206 10.71 11.90 -22.45
C ARG A 206 9.36 11.76 -23.12
N PHE A 207 8.67 10.67 -22.84
CA PHE A 207 7.44 10.26 -23.53
C PHE A 207 6.29 9.96 -22.55
N ALA A 208 5.10 10.48 -22.79
CA ALA A 208 3.94 10.28 -21.94
C ALA A 208 3.22 8.97 -22.27
N ILE A 209 2.87 8.17 -21.27
CA ILE A 209 1.99 7.00 -21.43
C ILE A 209 0.69 7.30 -20.70
N LEU A 210 -0.41 7.41 -21.45
CA LEU A 210 -1.70 7.86 -20.96
C LEU A 210 -2.71 6.70 -20.88
N ASP A 211 -3.55 6.76 -19.87
CA ASP A 211 -4.70 5.87 -19.71
C ASP A 211 -6.00 6.58 -20.12
N ILE A 212 -6.94 5.84 -20.69
CA ILE A 212 -8.25 6.41 -21.02
C ILE A 212 -9.11 6.47 -19.76
N PHE A 213 -9.62 7.67 -19.44
CA PHE A 213 -10.63 7.88 -18.39
C PHE A 213 -11.89 7.06 -18.71
N GLY A 214 -12.40 6.30 -17.74
CA GLY A 214 -13.51 5.36 -18.00
C GLY A 214 -13.14 4.24 -18.97
N GLY A 215 -11.85 3.95 -19.20
CA GLY A 215 -11.38 2.93 -20.15
C GLY A 215 -11.74 1.48 -19.78
N HIS A 216 -12.45 1.28 -18.68
CA HIS A 216 -13.09 0.02 -18.31
C HIS A 216 -14.46 -0.19 -18.98
N LEU A 217 -15.03 0.87 -19.57
CA LEU A 217 -16.30 0.86 -20.32
C LEU A 217 -16.07 0.56 -21.80
N GLY A 218 -17.05 -0.05 -22.45
CA GLY A 218 -17.00 -0.32 -23.89
C GLY A 218 -17.25 0.93 -24.74
N GLN A 219 -16.85 0.89 -26.03
CA GLN A 219 -17.10 2.00 -26.97
C GLN A 219 -18.60 2.28 -27.20
N LYS A 220 -19.47 1.33 -26.88
CA LYS A 220 -20.94 1.40 -27.03
C LYS A 220 -21.67 1.31 -25.69
N ASP A 221 -20.99 1.65 -24.59
CA ASP A 221 -21.57 1.58 -23.25
C ASP A 221 -22.73 2.60 -23.09
N PRO A 222 -23.81 2.28 -22.36
CA PRO A 222 -24.89 3.23 -22.06
C PRO A 222 -24.41 4.50 -21.35
N LEU A 223 -23.30 4.43 -20.60
CA LEU A 223 -22.66 5.58 -19.98
C LEU A 223 -21.78 6.37 -20.96
N GLY A 224 -21.72 6.03 -22.24
CA GLY A 224 -21.01 6.78 -23.28
C GLY A 224 -19.73 6.11 -23.77
N ASN A 225 -19.10 6.72 -24.78
CA ASN A 225 -17.93 6.17 -25.46
C ASN A 225 -16.63 6.80 -24.91
N PRO A 226 -15.86 6.10 -24.05
CA PRO A 226 -14.66 6.67 -23.42
C PRO A 226 -13.57 7.02 -24.44
N VAL A 227 -13.47 6.28 -25.54
CA VAL A 227 -12.49 6.50 -26.62
C VAL A 227 -12.78 7.82 -27.35
N ALA A 228 -14.04 8.05 -27.73
CA ALA A 228 -14.44 9.29 -28.39
C ALA A 228 -14.27 10.49 -27.45
N THR A 229 -14.66 10.35 -26.19
CA THR A 229 -14.52 11.38 -25.16
C THR A 229 -13.05 11.76 -24.95
N PHE A 230 -12.15 10.78 -24.75
CA PHE A 230 -10.72 11.04 -24.60
C PHE A 230 -10.12 11.79 -25.80
N ARG A 231 -10.49 11.42 -27.03
CA ARG A 231 -10.02 12.11 -28.24
C ARG A 231 -10.42 13.58 -28.27
N ASN A 232 -11.61 13.92 -27.79
CA ASN A 232 -12.03 15.32 -27.71
C ASN A 232 -11.23 16.07 -26.64
N ASP A 233 -10.90 15.39 -25.54
CA ASP A 233 -10.31 15.99 -24.36
C ASP A 233 -8.79 16.19 -24.40
N VAL A 234 -8.05 15.25 -24.99
CA VAL A 234 -6.58 15.23 -24.92
C VAL A 234 -5.90 16.43 -25.62
N GLY A 235 -6.67 17.23 -26.38
CA GLY A 235 -6.14 18.39 -27.11
C GLY A 235 -5.40 18.00 -28.39
N ILE A 236 -4.62 18.93 -28.96
CA ILE A 236 -3.91 18.76 -30.24
C ILE A 236 -2.40 18.98 -30.16
N ASN A 237 -1.90 19.36 -28.98
CA ASN A 237 -0.50 19.76 -28.81
C ASN A 237 0.34 18.54 -28.38
N ASN A 238 1.54 18.41 -28.93
CA ASN A 238 2.56 17.42 -28.51
C ASN A 238 2.08 15.95 -28.59
N LEU A 239 1.17 15.64 -29.51
CA LEU A 239 0.57 14.30 -29.65
C LEU A 239 1.62 13.24 -30.05
N ASP A 240 2.69 13.65 -30.72
CA ASP A 240 3.80 12.78 -31.09
C ASP A 240 4.64 12.33 -29.88
N PHE A 241 4.54 13.02 -28.74
CA PHE A 241 5.24 12.69 -27.48
C PHE A 241 4.40 11.86 -26.51
N GLY A 242 3.25 11.33 -26.92
CA GLY A 242 2.42 10.50 -26.08
C GLY A 242 1.79 9.32 -26.79
N ALA A 243 1.39 8.31 -26.03
CA ALA A 243 0.57 7.20 -26.49
C ALA A 243 -0.51 6.87 -25.46
N ALA A 244 -1.68 6.45 -25.94
CA ALA A 244 -2.76 5.95 -25.11
C ALA A 244 -3.08 4.48 -25.42
N TYR A 245 -3.57 3.78 -24.40
CA TYR A 245 -3.88 2.35 -24.47
C TYR A 245 -5.32 2.05 -24.03
N PHE A 246 -5.97 1.12 -24.71
CA PHE A 246 -7.35 0.71 -24.43
C PHE A 246 -7.53 -0.79 -24.71
N PRO A 247 -8.29 -1.53 -23.88
CA PRO A 247 -9.02 -1.09 -22.69
C PRO A 247 -8.17 -1.17 -21.42
N TRP A 248 -8.79 -0.85 -20.27
CA TRP A 248 -8.26 -1.28 -18.97
C TRP A 248 -8.12 -2.81 -18.89
N LEU A 249 -7.40 -3.28 -17.89
CA LEU A 249 -7.00 -4.68 -17.73
C LEU A 249 -7.70 -5.29 -16.51
N ASP A 250 -8.21 -6.51 -16.65
CA ASP A 250 -8.51 -7.37 -15.51
C ASP A 250 -7.21 -8.11 -15.13
N THR A 251 -6.63 -7.74 -14.00
CA THR A 251 -5.31 -8.23 -13.53
C THR A 251 -5.43 -9.31 -12.45
N SER A 252 -4.28 -9.84 -12.02
CA SER A 252 -4.17 -10.78 -10.89
C SER A 252 -3.21 -10.26 -9.81
N ILE A 253 -3.15 -8.93 -9.63
CA ILE A 253 -2.30 -8.26 -8.64
C ILE A 253 -2.78 -8.57 -7.23
N PHE A 254 -4.07 -8.34 -6.97
CA PHE A 254 -4.72 -8.60 -5.69
C PHE A 254 -5.41 -9.96 -5.69
N GLN A 255 -5.47 -10.59 -4.52
CA GLN A 255 -6.18 -11.84 -4.30
C GLN A 255 -7.30 -11.64 -3.29
N SER A 256 -8.29 -12.53 -3.30
CA SER A 256 -9.42 -12.53 -2.36
C SER A 256 -9.00 -12.52 -0.88
N ARG A 257 -7.82 -13.09 -0.56
CA ARG A 257 -7.26 -13.13 0.79
C ARG A 257 -6.64 -11.81 1.26
N ASP A 258 -6.45 -10.86 0.34
CA ASP A 258 -5.90 -9.54 0.66
C ASP A 258 -6.98 -8.62 1.25
N PHE A 259 -8.24 -9.05 1.25
CA PHE A 259 -9.40 -8.30 1.77
C PHE A 259 -10.14 -9.17 2.78
N SER A 260 -10.74 -8.57 3.82
CA SER A 260 -11.56 -9.27 4.81
C SER A 260 -12.81 -8.46 5.15
N PHE A 261 -13.54 -8.86 6.19
CA PHE A 261 -14.73 -8.11 6.62
C PHE A 261 -14.35 -6.71 7.13
N GLN A 262 -13.10 -6.51 7.59
CA GLN A 262 -12.56 -5.19 7.98
C GLN A 262 -12.50 -4.19 6.82
N ASN A 263 -12.60 -4.64 5.56
CA ASN A 263 -12.73 -3.75 4.41
C ASN A 263 -14.17 -3.25 4.21
N ILE A 264 -15.12 -3.72 5.01
CA ILE A 264 -16.49 -3.22 5.03
C ILE A 264 -16.59 -2.21 6.16
N GLU A 265 -17.22 -1.06 5.92
CA GLU A 265 -17.36 -0.06 6.99
C GLU A 265 -18.23 -0.61 8.14
N PRO A 266 -17.94 -0.24 9.40
CA PRO A 266 -18.72 -0.63 10.59
C PRO A 266 -20.24 -0.50 10.40
N ALA A 267 -20.70 0.64 9.86
CA ALA A 267 -22.11 0.90 9.59
C ALA A 267 -22.79 -0.11 8.63
N SER A 268 -22.01 -0.86 7.85
CA SER A 268 -22.50 -1.90 6.94
C SER A 268 -22.42 -3.32 7.52
N HIS A 269 -21.80 -3.53 8.69
CA HIS A 269 -21.73 -4.84 9.35
C HIS A 269 -23.10 -5.46 9.63
N PRO A 270 -24.11 -4.74 10.18
CA PRO A 270 -25.43 -5.33 10.42
C PRO A 270 -26.09 -5.84 9.14
N LYS A 271 -25.95 -5.10 8.03
CA LYS A 271 -26.46 -5.51 6.72
C LYS A 271 -25.69 -6.71 6.18
N MET A 272 -24.36 -6.73 6.29
CA MET A 272 -23.53 -7.87 5.91
C MET A 272 -23.97 -9.13 6.65
N MET A 273 -24.04 -9.08 7.97
CA MET A 273 -24.43 -10.21 8.82
C MET A 273 -25.83 -10.74 8.45
N ALA A 274 -26.79 -9.84 8.20
CA ALA A 274 -28.12 -10.23 7.73
C ALA A 274 -28.08 -11.00 6.39
N LEU A 275 -27.28 -10.54 5.42
CA LEU A 275 -27.10 -11.21 4.12
C LEU A 275 -26.37 -12.56 4.26
N LEU A 276 -25.32 -12.62 5.08
CA LEU A 276 -24.59 -13.85 5.34
C LEU A 276 -25.49 -14.89 6.01
N LYS A 277 -26.23 -14.51 7.07
CA LYS A 277 -27.21 -15.38 7.75
C LYS A 277 -28.31 -15.85 6.79
N GLN A 278 -28.80 -14.97 5.92
CA GLN A 278 -29.77 -15.34 4.88
C GLN A 278 -29.20 -16.40 3.92
N SER A 279 -27.92 -16.28 3.54
CA SER A 279 -27.25 -17.22 2.64
C SER A 279 -27.07 -18.62 3.24
N VAL A 280 -26.90 -18.70 4.57
CA VAL A 280 -26.72 -19.96 5.32
C VAL A 280 -27.95 -20.37 6.12
N LYS A 281 -29.15 -19.84 5.81
CA LYS A 281 -30.39 -20.08 6.58
C LYS A 281 -30.75 -21.55 6.83
N ARG A 282 -30.20 -22.48 6.05
CA ARG A 282 -30.38 -23.94 6.23
C ARG A 282 -29.45 -24.54 7.30
N ASN A 283 -28.52 -23.76 7.83
CA ASN A 283 -27.48 -24.17 8.77
C ASN A 283 -27.39 -23.15 9.92
N PRO A 284 -28.36 -23.16 10.86
CA PRO A 284 -28.48 -22.13 11.90
C PRO A 284 -27.28 -22.08 12.85
N ASP A 285 -26.53 -23.17 12.98
CA ASP A 285 -25.32 -23.27 13.81
C ASP A 285 -24.19 -22.31 13.36
N LEU A 286 -24.29 -21.76 12.15
CA LEU A 286 -23.34 -20.76 11.64
C LEU A 286 -23.68 -19.32 12.05
N ALA A 287 -24.86 -19.07 12.63
CA ALA A 287 -25.23 -17.72 13.05
C ALA A 287 -24.27 -17.10 14.08
N PRO A 288 -23.83 -17.83 15.14
CA PRO A 288 -22.84 -17.30 16.08
C PRO A 288 -21.50 -16.96 15.43
N GLU A 289 -21.06 -17.75 14.45
CA GLU A 289 -19.81 -17.48 13.71
C GLU A 289 -19.90 -16.20 12.87
N ILE A 290 -21.08 -15.87 12.36
CA ILE A 290 -21.35 -14.62 11.64
C ILE A 290 -21.46 -13.44 12.63
N ASP A 291 -22.03 -13.68 13.81
CA ASP A 291 -22.19 -12.65 14.84
C ASP A 291 -20.86 -12.13 15.37
N ARG A 292 -19.80 -12.95 15.35
CA ARG A 292 -18.44 -12.54 15.70
C ARG A 292 -17.88 -11.38 14.85
N ILE A 293 -18.46 -11.06 13.69
CA ILE A 293 -18.03 -9.93 12.85
C ILE A 293 -18.11 -8.59 13.58
N SER A 294 -19.17 -8.40 14.38
CA SER A 294 -19.48 -7.17 15.12
C SER A 294 -19.48 -7.43 16.63
N ALA A 295 -18.84 -8.51 17.08
CA ALA A 295 -18.79 -8.80 18.51
C ALA A 295 -17.69 -7.93 19.16
N PRO A 296 -17.92 -7.39 20.37
CA PRO A 296 -16.91 -6.61 21.07
C PRO A 296 -15.60 -7.37 21.24
N THR A 297 -14.48 -6.67 21.07
CA THR A 297 -13.16 -7.23 21.39
C THR A 297 -12.85 -6.97 22.86
N VAL A 298 -12.56 -8.04 23.61
CA VAL A 298 -12.19 -7.92 25.04
C VAL A 298 -10.73 -8.30 25.26
N THR A 299 -10.02 -7.40 25.93
CA THR A 299 -8.63 -7.52 26.35
C THR A 299 -8.50 -7.33 27.87
N GLY A 300 -7.44 -7.85 28.46
CA GLY A 300 -7.14 -7.73 29.88
C GLY A 300 -6.12 -8.78 30.33
N ASP A 301 -5.68 -8.74 31.57
CA ASP A 301 -4.93 -9.86 32.17
C ASP A 301 -5.87 -11.00 32.65
N PHE A 302 -7.17 -10.70 32.70
CA PHE A 302 -8.27 -11.53 33.13
C PHE A 302 -8.06 -12.19 34.51
N THR A 303 -7.35 -11.50 35.41
CA THR A 303 -7.01 -12.02 36.74
C THR A 303 -7.21 -10.94 37.80
N ILE A 304 -8.26 -11.09 38.61
CA ILE A 304 -8.45 -10.27 39.80
C ILE A 304 -7.52 -10.78 40.89
N SER A 305 -6.69 -9.88 41.39
CA SER A 305 -5.80 -10.13 42.53
C SER A 305 -6.30 -9.40 43.76
N VAL A 306 -6.70 -10.15 44.79
CA VAL A 306 -7.34 -9.57 45.98
C VAL A 306 -6.83 -10.23 47.25
N THR A 307 -6.74 -9.47 48.34
CA THR A 307 -6.46 -10.06 49.66
C THR A 307 -7.69 -10.77 50.20
N ARG A 308 -7.48 -11.71 51.11
CA ARG A 308 -8.57 -12.44 51.75
C ARG A 308 -9.52 -11.48 52.48
N GLY A 309 -10.81 -11.54 52.13
CA GLY A 309 -11.84 -10.63 52.65
C GLY A 309 -11.71 -9.17 52.16
N GLY A 310 -10.71 -8.89 51.31
CA GLY A 310 -10.42 -7.58 50.77
C GLY A 310 -11.35 -7.17 49.64
N LYS A 311 -11.14 -5.93 49.19
CA LYS A 311 -11.82 -5.31 48.05
C LYS A 311 -10.78 -4.73 47.11
N VAL A 312 -10.96 -4.95 45.81
CA VAL A 312 -10.08 -4.41 44.76
C VAL A 312 -10.93 -3.78 43.66
N ALA A 313 -10.48 -2.64 43.11
CA ALA A 313 -11.15 -2.01 41.99
C ALA A 313 -10.91 -2.83 40.70
N ILE A 314 -11.90 -2.90 39.83
CA ILE A 314 -11.72 -3.46 38.49
C ILE A 314 -11.29 -2.33 37.56
N THR A 315 -10.22 -2.57 36.81
CA THR A 315 -9.59 -1.58 35.95
C THR A 315 -9.58 -2.03 34.49
N GLU A 316 -9.21 -1.12 33.58
CA GLU A 316 -9.01 -1.48 32.16
C GLU A 316 -7.83 -2.44 31.94
N GLN A 317 -7.00 -2.68 32.95
CA GLN A 317 -5.97 -3.71 32.89
C GLN A 317 -6.53 -5.11 33.13
N ASP A 318 -7.54 -5.23 33.99
CA ASP A 318 -8.22 -6.49 34.25
C ASP A 318 -9.14 -6.85 33.08
N LEU A 319 -9.94 -5.87 32.62
CA LEU A 319 -10.99 -6.03 31.63
C LEU A 319 -11.23 -4.72 30.84
N LYS A 320 -11.03 -4.79 29.53
CA LYS A 320 -11.30 -3.70 28.58
C LYS A 320 -11.98 -4.25 27.33
N ALA A 321 -13.18 -3.77 27.06
CA ALA A 321 -13.93 -4.02 25.85
C ALA A 321 -13.85 -2.82 24.90
N GLU A 322 -13.68 -3.11 23.62
CA GLU A 322 -13.68 -2.14 22.52
C GLU A 322 -14.53 -2.68 21.38
N ASP A 323 -15.21 -1.77 20.68
CA ASP A 323 -16.12 -2.10 19.60
C ASP A 323 -16.13 -0.93 18.59
N ASP A 324 -16.29 -1.25 17.30
CA ASP A 324 -16.24 -0.23 16.24
C ASP A 324 -17.60 0.47 16.06
N GLU A 325 -18.68 -0.15 16.53
CA GLU A 325 -20.05 0.37 16.39
C GLU A 325 -20.62 0.96 17.70
N SER A 326 -20.05 0.61 18.85
CA SER A 326 -20.55 0.99 20.18
C SER A 326 -19.52 1.75 21.01
N ASP A 327 -19.96 2.75 21.77
CA ASP A 327 -19.11 3.45 22.74
C ASP A 327 -19.00 2.71 24.09
N LYS A 328 -18.23 3.26 25.03
CA LYS A 328 -18.02 2.64 26.35
C LYS A 328 -19.31 2.46 27.16
N ALA A 329 -20.32 3.31 26.97
CA ALA A 329 -21.60 3.20 27.67
C ALA A 329 -22.49 2.11 27.02
N GLY A 330 -22.37 1.94 25.70
CA GLY A 330 -23.04 0.89 24.93
C GLY A 330 -22.53 -0.54 25.18
N LEU A 331 -21.33 -0.70 25.74
CA LEU A 331 -20.73 -2.01 26.02
C LEU A 331 -21.06 -2.52 27.42
N THR A 332 -21.92 -3.53 27.50
CA THR A 332 -22.42 -4.08 28.77
C THR A 332 -21.82 -5.45 29.08
N TYR A 333 -21.11 -5.55 30.20
CA TYR A 333 -20.70 -6.81 30.81
C TYR A 333 -21.87 -7.46 31.55
N ALA A 334 -22.08 -8.75 31.34
CA ALA A 334 -23.07 -9.55 32.07
C ALA A 334 -22.41 -10.78 32.69
N LEU A 335 -22.51 -10.93 34.01
CA LEU A 335 -21.98 -12.08 34.74
C LEU A 335 -22.92 -13.29 34.58
N ALA A 336 -22.39 -14.41 34.10
CA ALA A 336 -23.14 -15.65 33.98
C ALA A 336 -23.31 -16.32 35.35
N LYS A 337 -24.54 -16.76 35.65
CA LYS A 337 -24.85 -17.57 36.84
C LYS A 337 -24.74 -19.07 36.51
N LYS A 338 -23.54 -19.65 36.53
CA LYS A 338 -23.38 -21.12 36.70
C LYS A 338 -22.16 -21.46 37.57
N PRO A 339 -22.18 -22.61 38.28
CA PRO A 339 -21.72 -22.69 39.66
C PRO A 339 -20.35 -23.36 39.79
N GLY A 340 -19.35 -22.54 40.13
CA GLY A 340 -18.20 -22.92 40.93
C GLY A 340 -18.17 -22.04 42.19
N THR A 341 -17.26 -22.27 43.13
CA THR A 341 -17.07 -21.39 44.29
C THR A 341 -16.74 -19.98 43.83
N LEU A 342 -17.75 -19.11 43.82
CA LEU A 342 -17.56 -17.68 43.63
C LEU A 342 -16.77 -17.20 44.84
N ALA A 343 -15.52 -16.79 44.64
CA ALA A 343 -14.66 -16.35 45.75
C ALA A 343 -15.03 -14.95 46.27
N GLY A 344 -16.30 -14.54 46.13
CA GLY A 344 -16.74 -13.16 46.33
C GLY A 344 -17.84 -12.72 45.38
N SER A 345 -18.02 -11.41 45.30
CA SER A 345 -18.98 -10.76 44.41
C SER A 345 -18.44 -9.48 43.80
N PHE A 346 -18.93 -9.14 42.61
CA PHE A 346 -18.79 -7.80 42.05
C PHE A 346 -19.73 -6.86 42.78
N VAL A 347 -19.22 -5.69 43.15
CA VAL A 347 -19.94 -4.66 43.89
C VAL A 347 -19.70 -3.30 43.27
N LYS A 348 -20.61 -2.35 43.51
CA LYS A 348 -20.31 -0.94 43.25
C LYS A 348 -19.22 -0.46 44.20
N THR A 349 -18.30 0.34 43.67
CA THR A 349 -17.21 0.91 44.46
C THR A 349 -17.72 1.82 45.58
N GLU A 350 -18.83 2.55 45.35
CA GLU A 350 -19.36 3.56 46.28
C GLU A 350 -20.03 3.01 47.54
N ASP A 351 -20.83 1.94 47.42
CA ASP A 351 -21.77 1.50 48.47
C ASP A 351 -21.75 -0.01 48.74
N ASP A 352 -20.84 -0.77 48.11
CA ASP A 352 -20.70 -2.22 48.23
C ASP A 352 -21.95 -3.03 47.81
N SER A 353 -22.91 -2.41 47.10
CA SER A 353 -24.07 -3.14 46.58
C SER A 353 -23.66 -4.11 45.47
N GLU A 354 -24.17 -5.35 45.54
CA GLU A 354 -23.85 -6.41 44.57
C GLU A 354 -24.38 -6.05 43.17
N ILE A 355 -23.52 -6.19 42.16
CA ILE A 355 -23.85 -5.96 40.75
C ILE A 355 -23.63 -7.23 39.93
N LYS A 356 -24.50 -7.41 38.93
CA LYS A 356 -24.46 -8.54 37.99
C LYS A 356 -24.19 -8.11 36.55
N THR A 357 -24.30 -6.81 36.31
CA THR A 357 -24.09 -6.16 35.03
C THR A 357 -23.47 -4.80 35.28
N PHE A 358 -22.56 -4.37 34.41
CA PHE A 358 -21.92 -3.06 34.43
C PHE A 358 -21.42 -2.72 33.02
N THR A 359 -21.10 -1.47 32.75
CA THR A 359 -20.63 -1.02 31.43
C THR A 359 -19.11 -0.89 31.36
N GLN A 360 -18.55 -0.77 30.16
CA GLN A 360 -17.13 -0.40 30.00
C GLN A 360 -16.86 0.99 30.57
N GLU A 361 -17.80 1.92 30.49
CA GLU A 361 -17.70 3.24 31.12
C GLU A 361 -17.58 3.12 32.65
N ASP A 362 -18.37 2.25 33.29
CA ASP A 362 -18.28 2.02 34.74
C ASP A 362 -16.90 1.51 35.17
N VAL A 363 -16.25 0.66 34.35
CA VAL A 363 -14.87 0.20 34.59
C VAL A 363 -13.88 1.37 34.43
N SER A 364 -13.99 2.13 33.33
CA SER A 364 -13.12 3.28 33.07
C SER A 364 -13.22 4.36 34.14
N GLU A 365 -14.38 4.51 34.78
CA GLU A 365 -14.62 5.46 35.87
C GLU A 365 -14.36 4.89 37.28
N GLY A 366 -13.92 3.63 37.38
CA GLY A 366 -13.60 2.99 38.67
C GLY A 366 -14.82 2.70 39.56
N LYS A 367 -16.02 2.62 38.98
CA LYS A 367 -17.28 2.37 39.69
C LYS A 367 -17.50 0.89 40.04
N VAL A 368 -16.68 0.00 39.50
CA VAL A 368 -16.77 -1.45 39.67
C VAL A 368 -15.63 -1.93 40.58
N SER A 369 -15.96 -2.74 41.57
CA SER A 369 -15.00 -3.42 42.44
C SER A 369 -15.36 -4.89 42.61
N PHE A 370 -14.37 -5.71 42.96
CA PHE A 370 -14.57 -7.07 43.45
C PHE A 370 -14.31 -7.16 44.94
N LYS A 371 -15.18 -7.87 45.67
CA LYS A 371 -15.07 -8.10 47.11
C LYS A 371 -15.01 -9.58 47.42
N HIS A 372 -13.95 -10.01 48.11
CA HIS A 372 -13.71 -11.40 48.44
C HIS A 372 -14.64 -11.92 49.56
N ASP A 373 -15.03 -13.19 49.52
CA ASP A 373 -16.01 -13.80 50.47
C ASP A 373 -15.41 -14.28 51.81
N ASP A 374 -14.10 -14.09 51.98
CA ASP A 374 -13.29 -14.51 53.14
C ASP A 374 -13.18 -16.04 53.36
N ALA A 375 -13.79 -16.85 52.50
CA ALA A 375 -13.87 -18.30 52.66
C ALA A 375 -13.13 -19.07 51.57
N THR A 376 -13.16 -18.58 50.34
CA THR A 376 -12.75 -19.34 49.16
C THR A 376 -11.31 -18.99 48.75
N PRO A 377 -10.40 -19.95 48.52
CA PRO A 377 -9.01 -19.62 48.17
C PRO A 377 -8.79 -19.26 46.69
N GLU A 378 -9.71 -19.63 45.81
CA GLU A 378 -9.66 -19.33 44.37
C GLU A 378 -11.07 -19.32 43.77
N GLY A 379 -11.29 -18.47 42.76
CA GLY A 379 -12.59 -18.33 42.11
C GLY A 379 -12.48 -18.08 40.61
N LYS A 380 -13.61 -18.25 39.92
CA LYS A 380 -13.74 -17.88 38.51
C LYS A 380 -15.10 -17.26 38.25
N PHE A 381 -15.13 -16.27 37.38
CA PHE A 381 -16.34 -15.64 36.87
C PHE A 381 -16.39 -15.83 35.36
N GLU A 382 -17.53 -16.31 34.88
CA GLU A 382 -17.85 -16.31 33.47
C GLU A 382 -18.66 -15.06 33.15
N MET A 383 -18.35 -14.40 32.06
CA MET A 383 -19.09 -13.23 31.60
C MET A 383 -19.15 -13.15 30.08
N THR A 384 -20.05 -12.32 29.60
CA THR A 384 -20.14 -11.92 28.18
C THR A 384 -20.22 -10.41 28.10
N VAL A 385 -19.64 -9.82 27.07
CA VAL A 385 -19.86 -8.41 26.75
C VAL A 385 -20.85 -8.33 25.61
N THR A 386 -21.87 -7.49 25.74
CA THR A 386 -22.89 -7.27 24.70
C THR A 386 -22.87 -5.82 24.27
N ASP A 387 -22.91 -5.61 22.96
CA ASP A 387 -22.96 -4.30 22.33
C ASP A 387 -24.39 -3.73 22.27
N GLU A 388 -24.55 -2.55 21.67
CA GLU A 388 -25.87 -1.91 21.51
C GLU A 388 -26.76 -2.61 20.46
N LEU A 389 -26.17 -3.42 19.59
CA LEU A 389 -26.88 -4.24 18.59
C LEU A 389 -27.38 -5.57 19.18
N GLY A 390 -27.03 -5.88 20.43
CA GLY A 390 -27.37 -7.12 21.11
C GLY A 390 -26.49 -8.31 20.72
N ILE A 391 -25.35 -8.06 20.10
CA ILE A 391 -24.31 -9.05 19.78
C ILE A 391 -23.41 -9.23 21.00
N SER A 392 -23.31 -10.48 21.46
CA SER A 392 -22.48 -10.84 22.60
C SER A 392 -21.18 -11.51 22.16
N THR A 393 -20.12 -11.30 22.93
CA THR A 393 -18.91 -12.10 22.85
C THR A 393 -19.17 -13.57 23.19
N ASP A 394 -18.22 -14.44 22.84
CA ASP A 394 -18.11 -15.74 23.51
C ASP A 394 -17.90 -15.54 25.03
N THR A 395 -18.09 -16.59 25.82
CA THR A 395 -17.88 -16.53 27.28
C THR A 395 -16.42 -16.27 27.60
N ILE A 396 -16.18 -15.19 28.35
CA ILE A 396 -14.88 -14.78 28.88
C ILE A 396 -14.77 -15.29 30.31
N THR A 397 -13.61 -15.82 30.67
CA THR A 397 -13.35 -16.30 32.03
C THR A 397 -12.39 -15.37 32.75
N LEU A 398 -12.83 -14.82 33.87
CA LEU A 398 -12.02 -14.03 34.79
C LEU A 398 -11.65 -14.86 36.00
N LYS A 399 -10.35 -14.98 36.29
CA LYS A 399 -9.85 -15.70 37.45
C LYS A 399 -9.76 -14.77 38.65
N VAL A 400 -10.08 -15.29 39.84
CA VAL A 400 -9.80 -14.62 41.12
C VAL A 400 -8.68 -15.37 41.82
N GLU A 401 -7.61 -14.68 42.13
CA GLU A 401 -6.49 -15.17 42.92
C GLU A 401 -6.43 -14.43 44.26
N VAL A 402 -6.42 -15.21 45.35
CA VAL A 402 -6.18 -14.66 46.68
C VAL A 402 -4.67 -14.51 46.90
N VAL A 403 -4.25 -13.30 47.21
CA VAL A 403 -2.84 -12.97 47.48
C VAL A 403 -2.66 -12.43 48.89
N GLY A 404 -1.42 -12.48 49.38
CA GLY A 404 -1.07 -11.89 50.67
C GLY A 404 -1.10 -10.37 50.64
N GLY A 405 -0.81 -9.78 49.48
CA GLY A 405 -0.95 -8.35 49.25
C GLY A 405 -0.68 -7.94 47.82
N VAL A 406 -0.95 -6.67 47.51
CA VAL A 406 -0.70 -6.05 46.22
C VAL A 406 0.20 -4.83 46.47
N LEU A 407 1.25 -4.69 45.67
CA LEU A 407 2.20 -3.58 45.69
C LEU A 407 1.91 -2.65 44.53
N ALA A 408 1.55 -1.40 44.79
CA ALA A 408 1.57 -0.39 43.76
C ALA A 408 3.03 -0.02 43.42
N LYS A 409 3.27 0.47 42.21
CA LYS A 409 4.60 0.94 41.81
C LYS A 409 5.14 2.04 42.73
N ALA A 410 4.26 2.92 43.22
CA ALA A 410 4.62 3.96 44.19
C ALA A 410 5.09 3.37 45.53
N ASP A 411 4.54 2.24 45.96
CA ASP A 411 4.94 1.56 47.19
C ASP A 411 6.32 0.91 47.05
N ILE A 412 6.70 0.45 45.86
CA ILE A 412 8.04 -0.06 45.56
C ILE A 412 9.06 1.07 45.64
N GLU A 413 8.80 2.20 44.98
CA GLU A 413 9.69 3.38 44.98
C GLU A 413 9.85 3.98 46.39
N ALA A 414 8.80 3.90 47.21
CA ALA A 414 8.79 4.39 48.59
C ALA A 414 9.22 3.34 49.63
N GLU A 415 9.59 2.12 49.21
CA GLU A 415 9.92 1.00 50.11
C GLU A 415 8.82 0.72 51.14
N THR A 416 7.56 0.94 50.77
CA THR A 416 6.41 0.77 51.65
C THR A 416 6.14 -0.72 51.85
N ALA A 417 6.12 -1.14 53.12
CA ALA A 417 5.99 -2.54 53.47
C ALA A 417 4.54 -3.05 53.41
N VAL A 418 4.36 -4.28 52.92
CA VAL A 418 3.09 -4.98 52.84
C VAL A 418 3.05 -6.08 53.89
N SER A 419 2.10 -6.01 54.82
CA SER A 419 1.95 -6.97 55.92
C SER A 419 0.79 -7.93 55.68
N VAL A 420 1.05 -9.22 55.90
CA VAL A 420 0.08 -10.32 55.75
C VAL A 420 -0.14 -10.97 57.10
N ASP A 421 -1.37 -10.94 57.62
CA ASP A 421 -1.73 -11.61 58.86
C ASP A 421 -1.88 -13.12 58.61
N VAL A 422 -0.82 -13.87 58.90
CA VAL A 422 -0.80 -15.32 58.68
C VAL A 422 -1.48 -16.08 59.82
N ALA A 423 -1.65 -15.47 61.00
CA ALA A 423 -2.35 -16.07 62.13
C ALA A 423 -3.86 -16.09 61.90
N ALA A 424 -4.41 -15.08 61.24
CA ALA A 424 -5.82 -15.08 60.81
C ALA A 424 -6.16 -16.28 59.90
N ASP A 425 -5.24 -16.66 59.01
CA ASP A 425 -5.40 -17.82 58.14
C ASP A 425 -5.18 -19.17 58.85
N ASN A 426 -4.57 -19.16 60.02
CA ASN A 426 -4.21 -20.34 60.81
C ASN A 426 -4.53 -20.12 62.30
N PRO A 427 -5.82 -19.96 62.68
CA PRO A 427 -6.21 -19.53 64.03
C PRO A 427 -5.87 -20.54 65.14
N GLU A 428 -5.51 -21.78 64.76
CA GLU A 428 -5.04 -22.80 65.69
C GLU A 428 -3.53 -22.75 65.95
N GLY A 429 -2.77 -21.93 65.23
CA GLY A 429 -1.32 -21.84 65.34
C GLY A 429 -0.88 -20.81 66.36
N ASP A 430 0.29 -21.04 66.96
CA ASP A 430 0.92 -20.10 67.88
C ASP A 430 1.47 -18.92 67.07
N ALA A 431 0.97 -17.70 67.29
CA ALA A 431 1.31 -16.52 66.50
C ALA A 431 2.82 -16.24 66.42
N ASP A 432 3.57 -16.50 67.49
CA ASP A 432 5.02 -16.27 67.56
C ASP A 432 5.84 -17.40 66.91
N SER A 433 5.21 -18.49 66.46
CA SER A 433 5.91 -19.70 65.99
C SER A 433 6.25 -19.72 64.50
N ILE A 434 5.91 -18.67 63.75
CA ILE A 434 6.12 -18.62 62.30
C ILE A 434 7.61 -18.69 61.95
N VAL A 435 7.99 -19.59 61.05
CA VAL A 435 9.35 -19.73 60.50
C VAL A 435 9.30 -19.59 58.99
N LEU A 436 10.08 -18.66 58.43
CA LEU A 436 10.25 -18.52 56.99
C LEU A 436 11.16 -19.64 56.46
N LEU A 437 10.74 -20.30 55.39
CA LEU A 437 11.56 -21.31 54.73
C LEU A 437 12.74 -20.64 54.02
N GLU A 438 13.93 -21.19 54.24
CA GLU A 438 15.20 -20.65 53.74
C GLU A 438 15.44 -19.21 54.20
N ALA A 439 15.12 -18.92 55.46
CA ALA A 439 15.44 -17.65 56.09
C ALA A 439 16.95 -17.36 56.00
N THR A 440 17.29 -16.09 55.80
CA THR A 440 18.68 -15.60 55.85
C THR A 440 19.14 -15.35 57.29
N SER A 441 18.21 -15.22 58.23
CA SER A 441 18.51 -15.11 59.67
C SER A 441 18.53 -16.48 60.36
N THR A 442 19.32 -16.59 61.43
CA THR A 442 19.49 -17.83 62.21
C THR A 442 18.27 -18.18 63.08
N ASP A 443 17.41 -17.20 63.37
CA ASP A 443 16.15 -17.38 64.10
C ASP A 443 14.97 -17.80 63.20
N GLY A 444 15.19 -17.89 61.88
CA GLY A 444 14.15 -18.25 60.92
C GLY A 444 13.14 -17.15 60.61
N LYS A 445 13.32 -15.92 61.13
CA LYS A 445 12.33 -14.83 61.05
C LYS A 445 12.50 -13.88 59.88
N THR A 446 13.67 -13.82 59.25
CA THR A 446 13.97 -12.86 58.17
C THR A 446 14.51 -13.57 56.93
N LYS A 447 13.99 -13.21 55.75
CA LYS A 447 14.51 -13.65 54.44
C LYS A 447 14.73 -12.43 53.55
N ALA A 448 15.99 -12.05 53.36
CA ALA A 448 16.38 -11.01 52.42
C ALA A 448 16.70 -11.63 51.05
N LEU A 449 16.19 -11.00 49.98
CA LEU A 449 16.41 -11.41 48.59
C LEU A 449 16.97 -10.21 47.83
N GLU A 450 18.20 -10.34 47.32
CA GLU A 450 18.90 -9.28 46.58
C GLU A 450 18.10 -8.87 45.33
N GLY A 451 17.86 -7.56 45.16
CA GLY A 451 17.10 -7.00 44.04
C GLY A 451 15.59 -7.28 44.07
N VAL A 452 15.08 -7.87 45.16
CA VAL A 452 13.65 -8.18 45.34
C VAL A 452 13.09 -7.49 46.58
N GLY A 453 13.71 -7.71 47.75
CA GLY A 453 13.23 -7.12 49.00
C GLY A 453 13.43 -8.05 50.21
N THR A 454 12.88 -7.65 51.35
CA THR A 454 13.04 -8.36 52.63
C THR A 454 11.70 -8.81 53.20
N TRP A 455 11.61 -10.08 53.56
CA TRP A 455 10.50 -10.67 54.31
C TRP A 455 10.85 -10.78 55.79
N LYS A 456 9.92 -10.42 56.68
CA LYS A 456 10.06 -10.52 58.14
C LYS A 456 8.80 -11.10 58.77
N ALA A 457 8.94 -12.15 59.56
CA ALA A 457 7.86 -12.73 60.36
C ALA A 457 7.91 -12.17 61.79
N ASP A 458 6.77 -11.70 62.30
CA ASP A 458 6.64 -11.15 63.66
C ASP A 458 5.20 -11.33 64.18
N ALA A 459 5.05 -11.88 65.39
CA ALA A 459 3.78 -12.03 66.13
C ALA A 459 2.51 -12.20 65.28
N GLY A 460 2.41 -13.30 64.53
CA GLY A 460 1.24 -13.63 63.70
C GLY A 460 1.22 -13.01 62.30
N THR A 461 2.17 -12.13 61.98
CA THR A 461 2.25 -11.39 60.71
C THR A 461 3.53 -11.73 59.95
N VAL A 462 3.47 -11.70 58.61
CA VAL A 462 4.65 -11.70 57.74
C VAL A 462 4.62 -10.46 56.85
N THR A 463 5.66 -9.64 56.95
CA THR A 463 5.79 -8.36 56.25
C THR A 463 6.83 -8.46 55.14
N PHE A 464 6.50 -7.95 53.95
CA PHE A 464 7.42 -7.76 52.83
C PHE A 464 7.76 -6.28 52.65
N THR A 465 9.03 -5.94 52.58
CA THR A 465 9.52 -4.61 52.21
C THR A 465 10.22 -4.72 50.85
N PRO A 466 9.72 -4.07 49.78
CA PRO A 466 10.29 -4.21 48.44
C PRO A 466 11.65 -3.49 48.34
N ASP A 467 12.54 -4.02 47.50
CA ASP A 467 13.73 -3.29 47.03
C ASP A 467 13.29 -2.29 45.94
N PRO A 468 13.77 -1.03 45.92
CA PRO A 468 13.44 -0.07 44.88
C PRO A 468 13.78 -0.54 43.44
N ALA A 469 14.72 -1.46 43.30
CA ALA A 469 15.08 -2.07 42.02
C ALA A 469 14.17 -3.26 41.62
N PHE A 470 13.20 -3.62 42.44
CA PHE A 470 12.32 -4.76 42.18
C PHE A 470 11.42 -4.51 40.97
N ALA A 471 11.61 -5.31 39.93
CA ALA A 471 10.89 -5.23 38.66
C ALA A 471 10.12 -6.51 38.30
N GLY A 472 10.10 -7.49 39.21
CA GLY A 472 9.41 -8.76 39.00
C GLY A 472 7.89 -8.62 39.20
N PRO A 473 7.07 -9.48 38.58
CA PRO A 473 5.61 -9.37 38.68
C PRO A 473 5.06 -9.75 40.06
N GLU A 474 5.84 -10.46 40.87
CA GLU A 474 5.46 -10.87 42.22
C GLU A 474 6.68 -11.23 43.08
N ALA A 475 6.54 -11.02 44.39
CA ALA A 475 7.44 -11.54 45.42
C ALA A 475 6.76 -12.70 46.15
N LYS A 476 7.52 -13.74 46.52
CA LYS A 476 6.97 -14.91 47.23
C LYS A 476 7.84 -15.32 48.41
N VAL A 477 7.19 -15.84 49.45
CA VAL A 477 7.87 -16.52 50.56
C VAL A 477 7.04 -17.70 51.07
N LYS A 478 7.69 -18.81 51.39
CA LYS A 478 7.06 -19.92 52.11
C LYS A 478 7.31 -19.79 53.60
N TYR A 479 6.32 -20.09 54.42
CA TYR A 479 6.45 -20.13 55.87
C TYR A 479 5.83 -21.39 56.45
N THR A 480 6.26 -21.78 57.65
CA THR A 480 5.59 -22.78 58.48
C THR A 480 5.15 -22.13 59.78
N ILE A 481 3.88 -22.30 60.15
CA ILE A 481 3.36 -21.97 61.47
C ILE A 481 3.23 -23.26 62.29
N PHE A 482 3.49 -23.19 63.59
CA PHE A 482 3.50 -24.33 64.49
C PHE A 482 2.41 -24.19 65.56
N LYS A 483 2.05 -25.32 66.16
CA LYS A 483 1.19 -25.41 67.34
C LYS A 483 1.86 -26.39 68.29
N ASP A 484 2.14 -25.97 69.53
CA ASP A 484 2.81 -26.81 70.52
C ASP A 484 4.14 -27.43 70.01
N ASN A 485 4.94 -26.63 69.29
CA ASN A 485 6.19 -27.04 68.61
C ASN A 485 6.06 -28.11 67.52
N ALA A 486 4.84 -28.48 67.10
CA ALA A 486 4.60 -29.31 65.93
C ALA A 486 4.21 -28.43 64.72
N PRO A 487 4.72 -28.70 63.50
CA PRO A 487 4.35 -27.93 62.31
C PRO A 487 2.85 -28.10 62.05
N LEU A 488 2.10 -27.00 62.13
CA LEU A 488 0.67 -26.98 61.91
C LEU A 488 0.38 -26.91 60.40
N ALA A 489 1.02 -25.97 59.71
CA ALA A 489 0.85 -25.79 58.27
C ALA A 489 2.08 -25.12 57.64
N THR A 490 2.42 -25.56 56.43
CA THR A 490 3.33 -24.84 55.53
C THR A 490 2.53 -24.21 54.40
N ARG A 491 2.73 -22.92 54.16
CA ARG A 491 1.99 -22.10 53.19
C ARG A 491 2.95 -21.20 52.41
N GLU A 492 2.46 -20.61 51.33
CA GLU A 492 3.18 -19.61 50.52
C GLU A 492 2.40 -18.30 50.54
N ILE A 493 3.11 -17.20 50.76
CA ILE A 493 2.62 -15.84 50.59
C ILE A 493 3.09 -15.35 49.24
N ARG A 494 2.18 -14.73 48.49
CA ARG A 494 2.45 -14.04 47.24
C ARG A 494 2.08 -12.57 47.42
N VAL A 495 2.98 -11.66 47.03
CA VAL A 495 2.71 -10.23 46.93
C VAL A 495 2.89 -9.85 45.47
N LEU A 496 1.81 -9.48 44.80
CA LEU A 496 1.82 -9.14 43.38
C LEU A 496 2.17 -7.67 43.18
N VAL A 497 2.88 -7.36 42.10
CA VAL A 497 3.07 -5.97 41.68
C VAL A 497 1.93 -5.59 40.75
N ASP A 498 1.17 -4.59 41.16
CA ASP A 498 0.05 -4.08 40.39
C ASP A 498 0.54 -3.60 39.01
N GLY A 499 -0.26 -3.89 38.00
CA GLY A 499 -0.02 -3.41 36.66
C GLY A 499 1.05 -4.15 35.84
N THR A 500 1.65 -5.23 36.35
CA THR A 500 2.77 -5.92 35.68
C THR A 500 2.36 -7.18 34.91
N THR A 501 1.12 -7.64 35.06
CA THR A 501 0.60 -8.82 34.35
C THR A 501 0.38 -8.48 32.86
N PRO A 502 0.80 -9.36 31.91
CA PRO A 502 0.57 -9.12 30.49
C PRO A 502 -0.91 -9.13 30.13
N VAL A 503 -1.35 -8.10 29.41
CA VAL A 503 -2.67 -8.04 28.77
C VAL A 503 -2.73 -9.03 27.61
N ARG A 504 -3.81 -9.81 27.54
CA ARG A 504 -4.12 -10.73 26.44
C ARG A 504 -5.49 -10.39 25.83
N GLN A 505 -5.82 -11.00 24.70
CA GLN A 505 -7.15 -10.96 24.09
C GLN A 505 -7.79 -12.34 24.24
N GLU A 506 -8.99 -12.43 24.83
CA GLU A 506 -9.73 -13.71 24.98
C GLU A 506 -10.75 -13.92 23.85
N THR A 507 -11.03 -12.88 23.05
CA THR A 507 -11.95 -12.96 21.89
C THR A 507 -11.21 -13.35 20.60
N PRO A 508 -11.88 -14.00 19.63
CA PRO A 508 -11.28 -14.34 18.35
C PRO A 508 -10.72 -13.09 17.64
N THR A 509 -9.49 -13.18 17.12
CA THR A 509 -8.91 -12.09 16.34
C THR A 509 -9.65 -11.94 15.01
N PRO A 510 -9.64 -10.75 14.37
CA PRO A 510 -10.23 -10.56 13.05
C PRO A 510 -9.73 -11.57 12.01
N ALA A 511 -8.46 -11.95 12.06
CA ALA A 511 -7.89 -12.97 11.17
C ALA A 511 -8.48 -14.38 11.42
N ALA A 512 -8.78 -14.73 12.67
CA ALA A 512 -9.45 -15.98 13.01
C ALA A 512 -10.90 -16.00 12.51
N ILE A 513 -11.62 -14.87 12.66
CA ILE A 513 -12.99 -14.69 12.16
C ILE A 513 -13.01 -14.82 10.63
N ASP A 514 -12.15 -14.08 9.91
CA ASP A 514 -12.03 -14.16 8.44
C ASP A 514 -11.77 -15.60 7.98
N LYS A 515 -10.83 -16.31 8.63
CA LYS A 515 -10.51 -17.70 8.31
C LYS A 515 -11.74 -18.61 8.46
N THR A 516 -12.50 -18.47 9.53
CA THR A 516 -13.70 -19.27 9.78
C THR A 516 -14.79 -18.94 8.76
N LEU A 517 -15.05 -17.66 8.48
CA LEU A 517 -16.06 -17.23 7.51
C LEU A 517 -15.74 -17.73 6.10
N ARG A 518 -14.47 -17.69 5.66
CA ARG A 518 -14.06 -18.25 4.36
C ARG A 518 -14.32 -19.75 4.25
N ALA A 519 -14.12 -20.49 5.35
CA ALA A 519 -14.32 -21.93 5.37
C ALA A 519 -15.82 -22.31 5.36
N LEU A 520 -16.67 -21.52 6.01
CA LEU A 520 -18.05 -21.91 6.31
C LEU A 520 -19.12 -21.15 5.51
N VAL A 521 -18.81 -19.97 4.96
CA VAL A 521 -19.79 -19.05 4.36
C VAL A 521 -19.41 -18.69 2.91
N PRO A 522 -19.92 -19.41 1.89
CA PRO A 522 -19.55 -19.15 0.48
C PRO A 522 -19.89 -17.73 -0.03
N LEU A 523 -20.95 -17.11 0.48
CA LEU A 523 -21.30 -15.73 0.12
C LEU A 523 -20.20 -14.75 0.56
N TYR A 524 -19.56 -14.99 1.71
CA TYR A 524 -18.47 -14.16 2.21
C TYR A 524 -17.28 -14.17 1.24
N VAL A 525 -16.87 -15.35 0.76
CA VAL A 525 -15.84 -15.49 -0.28
C VAL A 525 -16.24 -14.75 -1.57
N THR A 526 -17.52 -14.86 -1.97
CA THR A 526 -18.05 -14.15 -3.15
C THR A 526 -17.95 -12.64 -3.00
N MET A 527 -18.17 -12.10 -1.80
CA MET A 527 -18.01 -10.67 -1.51
C MET A 527 -16.54 -10.24 -1.61
N MET A 528 -15.61 -11.00 -0.99
CA MET A 528 -14.18 -10.72 -1.07
C MET A 528 -13.64 -10.83 -2.51
N ASP A 529 -14.14 -11.78 -3.29
CA ASP A 529 -13.83 -11.91 -4.72
C ASP A 529 -14.34 -10.72 -5.54
N ALA A 530 -15.51 -10.17 -5.20
CA ALA A 530 -16.03 -8.98 -5.85
C ALA A 530 -15.16 -7.74 -5.59
N ILE A 531 -14.65 -7.57 -4.36
CA ILE A 531 -13.65 -6.55 -4.01
C ILE A 531 -12.37 -6.78 -4.82
N ALA A 532 -11.80 -7.98 -4.76
CA ALA A 532 -10.56 -8.30 -5.45
C ALA A 532 -10.67 -8.07 -6.97
N LYS A 533 -11.79 -8.44 -7.59
CA LYS A 533 -12.04 -8.20 -9.01
C LYS A 533 -12.08 -6.70 -9.35
N ARG A 534 -12.65 -5.88 -8.48
CA ARG A 534 -12.65 -4.42 -8.65
C ARG A 534 -11.25 -3.84 -8.54
N GLU A 535 -10.49 -4.19 -7.50
CA GLU A 535 -9.13 -3.67 -7.30
C GLU A 535 -8.17 -4.10 -8.42
N ASN A 536 -8.42 -5.27 -9.02
CA ASN A 536 -7.68 -5.76 -10.17
C ASN A 536 -8.08 -5.14 -11.51
N ALA A 537 -9.10 -4.30 -11.57
CA ALA A 537 -9.46 -3.59 -12.79
C ALA A 537 -8.61 -2.31 -12.91
N MET A 538 -7.49 -2.44 -13.62
CA MET A 538 -6.38 -1.49 -13.60
C MET A 538 -6.14 -0.82 -14.96
N PRO A 539 -5.78 0.47 -14.99
CA PRO A 539 -5.31 1.13 -16.20
C PRO A 539 -3.98 0.54 -16.73
N PRO A 540 -3.78 0.45 -18.06
CA PRO A 540 -2.65 -0.24 -18.68
C PRO A 540 -1.31 0.52 -18.66
N ALA A 541 -1.25 1.83 -18.42
CA ALA A 541 -0.05 2.63 -18.66
C ALA A 541 1.19 2.14 -17.88
N ALA A 542 1.00 1.66 -16.65
CA ALA A 542 2.11 1.13 -15.85
C ALA A 542 2.63 -0.22 -16.39
N ALA A 543 1.74 -1.11 -16.84
CA ALA A 543 2.13 -2.32 -17.55
C ALA A 543 2.92 -1.98 -18.81
N MET A 544 2.44 -0.99 -19.58
CA MET A 544 3.08 -0.55 -20.81
C MET A 544 4.45 0.08 -20.59
N ALA A 545 4.63 0.85 -19.52
CA ALA A 545 5.95 1.33 -19.12
C ALA A 545 6.92 0.17 -18.86
N GLY A 546 6.42 -0.91 -18.24
CA GLY A 546 7.19 -2.14 -18.04
C GLY A 546 7.56 -2.80 -19.37
N ILE A 547 6.59 -2.97 -20.28
CA ILE A 547 6.81 -3.53 -21.62
C ILE A 547 7.82 -2.69 -22.41
N TYR A 548 7.74 -1.35 -22.34
CA TYR A 548 8.71 -0.46 -22.99
C TYR A 548 10.11 -0.71 -22.42
N THR A 549 10.25 -0.75 -21.10
CA THR A 549 11.53 -1.04 -20.46
C THR A 549 12.08 -2.40 -20.87
N MET A 550 11.23 -3.43 -20.90
CA MET A 550 11.62 -4.78 -21.31
C MET A 550 12.09 -4.82 -22.77
N VAL A 551 11.30 -4.25 -23.69
CA VAL A 551 11.60 -4.25 -25.13
C VAL A 551 12.85 -3.43 -25.42
N ASP A 552 13.00 -2.26 -24.81
CA ASP A 552 14.18 -1.41 -24.98
C ASP A 552 15.46 -2.13 -24.53
N ASN A 553 15.42 -2.77 -23.36
CA ASN A 553 16.57 -3.50 -22.82
C ASN A 553 16.92 -4.75 -23.64
N ALA A 554 15.92 -5.44 -24.20
CA ALA A 554 16.14 -6.68 -24.94
C ALA A 554 16.45 -6.46 -26.43
N ARG A 555 15.88 -5.42 -27.05
CA ARG A 555 15.84 -5.25 -28.51
C ARG A 555 16.14 -3.83 -29.00
N GLY A 556 16.35 -2.88 -28.08
CA GLY A 556 16.56 -1.48 -28.38
C GLY A 556 15.26 -0.69 -28.60
N VAL A 557 15.33 0.61 -28.34
CA VAL A 557 14.20 1.57 -28.40
C VAL A 557 13.56 1.68 -29.80
N TRP A 558 14.28 1.28 -30.84
CA TRP A 558 13.80 1.23 -32.22
C TRP A 558 12.85 0.06 -32.51
N LYS A 559 12.71 -0.91 -31.60
CA LYS A 559 11.69 -1.94 -31.73
C LYS A 559 10.35 -1.44 -31.19
N ALA A 560 9.30 -1.54 -32.00
CA ALA A 560 7.92 -1.29 -31.58
C ALA A 560 7.53 -2.14 -30.35
N PRO A 561 7.01 -1.54 -29.26
CA PRO A 561 6.59 -2.26 -28.05
C PRO A 561 5.17 -2.85 -28.20
N ALA A 562 4.96 -3.60 -29.29
CA ALA A 562 3.73 -4.29 -29.62
C ALA A 562 4.02 -5.72 -30.06
N ASN A 563 2.97 -6.55 -30.09
CA ASN A 563 3.04 -8.00 -30.19
C ASN A 563 3.82 -8.60 -29.00
N VAL A 564 3.49 -8.15 -27.79
CA VAL A 564 4.08 -8.60 -26.52
C VAL A 564 2.96 -8.96 -25.56
N SER A 565 3.08 -10.11 -24.91
CA SER A 565 2.12 -10.58 -23.90
C SER A 565 2.26 -9.79 -22.60
N LEU A 566 1.13 -9.55 -21.94
CA LEU A 566 1.09 -8.92 -20.62
C LEU A 566 1.11 -9.96 -19.50
N ASN A 567 2.00 -9.78 -18.53
CA ASN A 567 2.09 -10.59 -17.32
C ASN A 567 1.11 -10.08 -16.26
N SER A 568 0.59 -11.01 -15.45
CA SER A 568 -0.42 -10.75 -14.40
C SER A 568 -1.69 -10.07 -14.91
N VAL A 569 -2.02 -10.32 -16.18
CA VAL A 569 -3.25 -9.90 -16.84
C VAL A 569 -4.04 -11.15 -17.21
N VAL A 570 -5.27 -11.22 -16.70
CA VAL A 570 -6.20 -12.30 -17.01
C VAL A 570 -6.83 -12.06 -18.38
N ALA A 571 -7.33 -10.84 -18.62
CA ALA A 571 -7.92 -10.43 -19.89
C ALA A 571 -8.01 -8.89 -19.98
N PRO A 572 -8.21 -8.32 -21.18
CA PRO A 572 -8.70 -6.96 -21.30
C PRO A 572 -10.11 -6.84 -20.71
N ARG A 573 -10.40 -5.71 -20.07
CA ARG A 573 -11.69 -5.46 -19.42
C ARG A 573 -12.86 -5.48 -20.40
N VAL A 574 -12.59 -5.07 -21.63
CA VAL A 574 -13.54 -5.06 -22.74
C VAL A 574 -12.88 -5.78 -23.92
N ASN A 575 -13.59 -6.73 -24.51
CA ASN A 575 -13.14 -7.35 -25.75
C ASN A 575 -13.39 -6.42 -26.92
N ILE A 576 -12.35 -6.15 -27.70
CA ILE A 576 -12.39 -5.29 -28.89
C ILE A 576 -12.43 -6.19 -30.13
N ASN A 577 -13.42 -5.98 -31.01
CA ASN A 577 -13.50 -6.65 -32.30
C ASN A 577 -12.68 -5.92 -33.39
N HIS A 578 -12.67 -6.44 -34.62
CA HIS A 578 -11.86 -5.86 -35.71
C HIS A 578 -12.28 -4.44 -36.11
N GLU A 579 -13.59 -4.19 -36.26
CA GLU A 579 -14.15 -2.89 -36.63
C GLU A 579 -13.88 -1.84 -35.54
N GLU A 580 -14.06 -2.23 -34.27
CA GLU A 580 -13.76 -1.36 -33.14
C GLU A 580 -12.27 -1.01 -33.06
N GLN A 581 -11.38 -1.95 -33.42
CA GLN A 581 -9.94 -1.70 -33.47
C GLN A 581 -9.55 -0.77 -34.63
N GLU A 582 -10.16 -0.91 -35.80
CA GLU A 582 -9.88 -0.04 -36.95
C GLU A 582 -10.06 1.44 -36.58
N ASN A 583 -11.16 1.75 -35.90
CA ASN A 583 -11.46 3.09 -35.39
C ASN A 583 -10.48 3.55 -34.28
N LEU A 584 -9.80 2.66 -33.58
CA LEU A 584 -8.75 3.03 -32.61
C LEU A 584 -7.45 3.43 -33.31
N ASN A 585 -7.08 2.69 -34.37
CA ASN A 585 -5.85 2.89 -35.11
C ASN A 585 -5.87 4.12 -36.01
N VAL A 586 -6.97 4.39 -36.73
CA VAL A 586 -7.10 5.55 -37.62
C VAL A 586 -8.38 6.29 -37.29
N SER A 587 -8.29 7.60 -37.15
CA SER A 587 -9.47 8.48 -37.02
C SER A 587 -9.28 9.74 -37.85
N THR A 588 -10.38 10.42 -38.17
CA THR A 588 -10.36 11.71 -38.87
C THR A 588 -9.59 12.79 -38.10
N THR A 589 -9.44 12.65 -36.78
CA THR A 589 -8.74 13.59 -35.90
C THR A 589 -7.27 13.22 -35.63
N GLY A 590 -6.79 12.08 -36.12
CA GLY A 590 -5.38 11.64 -35.98
C GLY A 590 -4.95 11.08 -34.63
N LYS A 591 -5.84 11.14 -33.62
CA LYS A 591 -5.60 10.73 -32.22
C LYS A 591 -5.71 9.22 -32.03
N SER A 592 -4.67 8.50 -32.45
CA SER A 592 -4.64 7.04 -32.44
C SER A 592 -4.54 6.49 -31.02
N ILE A 593 -5.16 5.33 -30.79
CA ILE A 593 -5.18 4.63 -29.50
C ILE A 593 -4.75 3.19 -29.75
N ASN A 594 -3.86 2.68 -28.90
CA ASN A 594 -3.29 1.34 -29.05
C ASN A 594 -4.19 0.31 -28.38
N ALA A 595 -4.63 -0.70 -29.13
CA ALA A 595 -5.50 -1.75 -28.62
C ALA A 595 -4.70 -2.81 -27.82
N ILE A 596 -5.32 -3.34 -26.77
CA ILE A 596 -4.87 -4.55 -26.06
C ILE A 596 -5.95 -5.62 -26.27
N ARG A 597 -5.57 -6.80 -26.77
CA ARG A 597 -6.53 -7.81 -27.25
C ARG A 597 -6.15 -9.23 -26.83
N PRO A 598 -7.14 -10.11 -26.59
CA PRO A 598 -6.88 -11.53 -26.39
C PRO A 598 -6.77 -12.25 -27.74
N PHE A 599 -5.82 -13.16 -27.84
CA PHE A 599 -5.60 -14.06 -28.98
C PHE A 599 -5.59 -15.51 -28.49
N VAL A 600 -6.33 -16.37 -29.18
CA VAL A 600 -6.42 -17.80 -28.84
C VAL A 600 -5.05 -18.43 -29.02
N GLY A 601 -4.50 -19.01 -27.96
CA GLY A 601 -3.17 -19.64 -27.95
C GLY A 601 -2.00 -18.70 -27.65
N GLU A 602 -2.18 -17.38 -27.72
CA GLU A 602 -1.12 -16.37 -27.48
C GLU A 602 -1.39 -15.47 -26.26
N GLY A 603 -2.60 -15.55 -25.67
CA GLY A 603 -2.97 -14.79 -24.49
C GLY A 603 -3.33 -13.34 -24.81
N THR A 604 -3.15 -12.44 -23.84
CA THR A 604 -3.46 -11.01 -24.02
C THR A 604 -2.24 -10.26 -24.52
N LEU A 605 -2.32 -9.69 -25.72
CA LEU A 605 -1.22 -9.00 -26.39
C LEU A 605 -1.48 -7.49 -26.50
N VAL A 606 -0.40 -6.72 -26.39
CA VAL A 606 -0.37 -5.33 -26.84
C VAL A 606 -0.39 -5.33 -28.38
N TRP A 607 -1.40 -4.71 -28.97
CA TRP A 607 -1.69 -4.81 -30.40
C TRP A 607 -1.75 -3.44 -31.11
N GLY A 608 -0.87 -2.52 -30.70
CA GLY A 608 -0.69 -1.22 -31.34
C GLY A 608 0.62 -0.56 -30.88
N ALA A 609 1.25 0.21 -31.77
CA ALA A 609 2.50 0.93 -31.49
C ALA A 609 2.50 2.37 -32.06
N ARG A 610 1.32 3.00 -32.14
CA ARG A 610 1.14 4.37 -32.63
C ARG A 610 1.23 5.39 -31.49
N THR A 611 1.80 6.56 -31.79
CA THR A 611 1.67 7.75 -30.94
C THR A 611 0.25 8.31 -31.06
N LEU A 612 -0.08 9.33 -30.27
CA LEU A 612 -1.34 10.06 -30.46
C LEU A 612 -1.34 10.86 -31.77
N ASP A 613 -0.20 11.10 -32.41
CA ASP A 613 -0.11 11.72 -33.75
C ASP A 613 -0.11 10.66 -34.86
N GLY A 614 -1.08 9.75 -34.83
CA GLY A 614 -1.04 8.55 -35.68
C GLY A 614 -1.38 8.78 -37.16
N ASN A 615 -1.92 9.95 -37.54
CA ASN A 615 -2.08 10.30 -38.94
C ASN A 615 -0.80 10.88 -39.56
N SER A 616 0.17 11.31 -38.75
CA SER A 616 1.48 11.75 -39.23
C SER A 616 2.17 10.68 -40.05
N LEU A 617 2.94 11.09 -41.06
CA LEU A 617 3.83 10.20 -41.79
C LEU A 617 5.21 10.09 -41.15
N ASP A 618 5.57 11.06 -40.30
CA ASP A 618 6.88 11.14 -39.68
C ASP A 618 6.86 10.56 -38.27
N TRP A 619 5.85 10.93 -37.48
CA TRP A 619 5.79 10.68 -36.04
C TRP A 619 4.75 9.67 -35.60
N ARG A 620 4.20 8.90 -36.56
CA ARG A 620 3.13 7.91 -36.33
C ARG A 620 3.46 6.90 -35.24
N TYR A 621 4.70 6.43 -35.17
CA TYR A 621 5.07 5.25 -34.41
C TYR A 621 5.90 5.57 -33.17
N ILE A 622 5.56 4.90 -32.06
CA ILE A 622 6.21 5.06 -30.76
C ILE A 622 7.72 4.84 -30.85
N ASN A 623 8.15 3.74 -31.48
CA ASN A 623 9.57 3.42 -31.60
C ASN A 623 10.33 4.46 -32.45
N VAL A 624 9.68 5.06 -33.45
CA VAL A 624 10.31 6.11 -34.27
C VAL A 624 10.54 7.36 -33.43
N ARG A 625 9.50 7.87 -32.75
CA ARG A 625 9.63 9.05 -31.86
C ARG A 625 10.68 8.80 -30.77
N ARG A 626 10.59 7.67 -30.05
CA ARG A 626 11.49 7.38 -28.93
C ARG A 626 12.94 7.16 -29.37
N THR A 627 13.17 6.60 -30.56
CA THR A 627 14.53 6.50 -31.12
C THR A 627 15.09 7.88 -31.45
N MET A 628 14.30 8.76 -32.04
CA MET A 628 14.72 10.14 -32.31
C MET A 628 15.06 10.90 -31.02
N ILE A 629 14.21 10.79 -29.99
CA ILE A 629 14.48 11.37 -28.67
C ILE A 629 15.83 10.89 -28.12
N MET A 630 16.11 9.58 -28.18
CA MET A 630 17.37 9.01 -27.70
C MET A 630 18.57 9.55 -28.48
N ILE A 631 18.48 9.63 -29.82
CA ILE A 631 19.57 10.14 -30.67
C ILE A 631 19.82 11.62 -30.39
N GLU A 632 18.76 12.44 -30.38
CA GLU A 632 18.82 13.88 -30.11
C GLU A 632 19.47 14.16 -28.75
N GLU A 633 19.01 13.46 -27.71
CA GLU A 633 19.51 13.67 -26.34
C GLU A 633 20.96 13.21 -26.17
N SER A 634 21.33 12.06 -26.75
CA SER A 634 22.71 11.56 -26.70
C SER A 634 23.68 12.54 -27.38
N ILE A 635 23.34 13.00 -28.59
CA ILE A 635 24.15 13.97 -29.34
C ILE A 635 24.22 15.31 -28.60
N ARG A 636 23.10 15.79 -28.03
CA ARG A 636 23.05 17.03 -27.26
C ARG A 636 23.99 16.98 -26.05
N LEU A 637 23.96 15.89 -25.27
CA LEU A 637 24.81 15.74 -24.08
C LEU A 637 26.29 15.67 -24.47
N ALA A 638 26.64 14.91 -25.51
CA ALA A 638 28.02 14.82 -25.99
C ALA A 638 28.55 16.15 -26.55
N SER A 639 27.67 16.93 -27.19
CA SER A 639 28.03 18.24 -27.76
C SER A 639 28.33 19.29 -26.68
N LYS A 640 27.89 19.11 -25.43
CA LYS A 640 28.17 20.05 -24.32
C LYS A 640 29.66 20.27 -24.08
N ALA A 641 30.49 19.24 -24.30
CA ALA A 641 31.94 19.33 -24.12
C ALA A 641 32.62 20.29 -25.11
N TYR A 642 31.92 20.72 -26.17
CA TYR A 642 32.43 21.62 -27.21
C TYR A 642 31.94 23.05 -27.04
N VAL A 643 31.12 23.33 -26.03
CA VAL A 643 30.70 24.69 -25.70
C VAL A 643 31.94 25.47 -25.22
N PHE A 644 32.17 26.64 -25.82
CA PHE A 644 33.37 27.49 -25.62
C PHE A 644 34.69 26.96 -26.22
N GLU A 645 34.67 25.85 -26.96
CA GLU A 645 35.82 25.47 -27.77
C GLU A 645 35.98 26.42 -28.98
N PRO A 646 37.20 26.62 -29.51
CA PRO A 646 37.40 27.45 -30.71
C PRO A 646 36.54 26.97 -31.89
N ASN A 647 35.72 27.87 -32.46
CA ASN A 647 34.86 27.57 -33.61
C ASN A 647 35.69 27.47 -34.91
N THR A 648 36.33 26.31 -35.12
CA THR A 648 37.29 26.07 -36.21
C THR A 648 37.03 24.74 -36.91
N ALA A 649 37.59 24.56 -38.10
CA ALA A 649 37.49 23.31 -38.87
C ALA A 649 37.87 22.05 -38.08
N ASN A 650 38.86 22.14 -37.19
CA ASN A 650 39.25 20.99 -36.36
C ASN A 650 38.14 20.57 -35.40
N THR A 651 37.47 21.53 -34.76
CA THR A 651 36.33 21.31 -33.86
C THR A 651 35.17 20.67 -34.63
N TRP A 652 34.88 21.18 -35.83
CA TRP A 652 33.83 20.66 -36.71
C TRP A 652 34.06 19.20 -37.11
N VAL A 653 35.27 18.87 -37.59
CA VAL A 653 35.63 17.49 -37.98
C VAL A 653 35.55 16.55 -36.78
N THR A 654 35.95 17.01 -35.60
CA THR A 654 35.88 16.22 -34.36
C THR A 654 34.43 15.92 -33.98
N MET A 655 33.55 16.92 -33.98
CA MET A 655 32.12 16.75 -33.69
C MET A 655 31.43 15.88 -34.74
N ARG A 656 31.75 16.07 -36.04
CA ARG A 656 31.22 15.22 -37.13
C ARG A 656 31.58 13.75 -36.89
N SER A 657 32.87 13.48 -36.69
CA SER A 657 33.38 12.11 -36.49
C SER A 657 32.77 11.44 -35.26
N MET A 658 32.61 12.20 -34.16
CA MET A 658 31.94 11.73 -32.94
C MET A 658 30.50 11.27 -33.22
N ILE A 659 29.71 12.11 -33.90
CA ILE A 659 28.31 11.83 -34.20
C ILE A 659 28.20 10.66 -35.20
N GLU A 660 29.04 10.63 -36.24
CA GLU A 660 29.05 9.54 -37.23
C GLU A 660 29.41 8.19 -36.60
N ASN A 661 30.37 8.15 -35.68
CA ASN A 661 30.75 6.92 -34.96
C ASN A 661 29.59 6.39 -34.09
N PHE A 662 28.86 7.30 -33.44
CA PHE A 662 27.68 6.95 -32.66
C PHE A 662 26.56 6.39 -33.53
N LEU A 663 26.18 7.10 -34.60
CA LEU A 663 25.13 6.67 -35.52
C LEU A 663 25.51 5.37 -36.25
N THR A 664 26.79 5.16 -36.53
CA THR A 664 27.30 3.88 -37.04
C THR A 664 27.03 2.74 -36.05
N SER A 665 27.22 2.99 -34.75
CA SER A 665 26.95 2.00 -33.70
C SER A 665 25.45 1.68 -33.60
N VAL A 666 24.58 2.71 -33.68
CA VAL A 666 23.12 2.53 -33.71
C VAL A 666 22.67 1.77 -34.97
N TRP A 667 23.24 2.09 -36.14
CA TRP A 667 22.97 1.37 -37.39
C TRP A 667 23.39 -0.10 -37.31
N LYS A 668 24.60 -0.40 -36.81
CA LYS A 668 25.07 -1.78 -36.61
C LYS A 668 24.18 -2.57 -35.65
N ALA A 669 23.56 -1.91 -34.68
CA ALA A 669 22.59 -2.51 -33.77
C ALA A 669 21.17 -2.65 -34.38
N GLY A 670 20.95 -2.20 -35.62
CA GLY A 670 19.69 -2.30 -36.33
C GLY A 670 18.70 -1.17 -36.06
N GLY A 671 19.12 -0.07 -35.42
CA GLY A 671 18.24 1.06 -35.11
C GLY A 671 17.95 1.96 -36.30
N LEU A 672 18.87 2.03 -37.26
CA LEU A 672 18.74 2.81 -38.49
C LEU A 672 18.60 1.88 -39.70
N ALA A 673 17.79 2.28 -40.67
CA ALA A 673 17.52 1.54 -41.90
C ALA A 673 18.50 1.95 -43.00
N GLY A 674 19.07 0.97 -43.71
CA GLY A 674 19.98 1.21 -44.83
C GLY A 674 20.95 0.04 -45.02
N ALA A 675 21.31 -0.28 -46.26
CA ALA A 675 22.24 -1.37 -46.54
C ALA A 675 23.68 -1.00 -46.19
N VAL A 676 24.00 0.30 -46.27
CA VAL A 676 25.27 0.90 -45.86
C VAL A 676 25.03 2.13 -44.97
N PRO A 677 26.02 2.60 -44.18
CA PRO A 677 25.84 3.75 -43.28
C PRO A 677 25.34 5.01 -43.98
N THR A 678 25.78 5.27 -45.21
CA THR A 678 25.40 6.45 -46.00
C THR A 678 23.94 6.44 -46.46
N ASP A 679 23.29 5.27 -46.50
CA ASP A 679 21.84 5.17 -46.72
C ASP A 679 21.07 5.49 -45.42
N ALA A 680 21.71 5.24 -44.28
CA ALA A 680 21.08 5.26 -42.97
C ALA A 680 21.19 6.61 -42.26
N PHE A 681 22.28 7.36 -42.45
CA PHE A 681 22.45 8.68 -41.87
C PHE A 681 23.45 9.56 -42.63
N SER A 682 23.43 10.85 -42.35
CA SER A 682 24.42 11.83 -42.85
C SER A 682 24.61 12.95 -41.83
N VAL A 683 25.84 13.43 -41.67
CA VAL A 683 26.20 14.52 -40.75
C VAL A 683 26.92 15.64 -41.52
N PHE A 684 26.33 16.83 -41.51
CA PHE A 684 26.85 18.02 -42.19
C PHE A 684 27.29 19.06 -41.15
N VAL A 685 28.50 19.61 -41.30
CA VAL A 685 29.05 20.67 -40.43
C VAL A 685 30.24 21.39 -41.08
N GLY A 686 30.05 22.63 -41.50
CA GLY A 686 31.15 23.42 -42.07
C GLY A 686 30.74 24.76 -42.65
N LEU A 687 31.73 25.62 -42.87
CA LEU A 687 31.56 26.91 -43.56
C LEU A 687 31.18 26.68 -45.03
N GLY A 688 30.05 27.25 -45.46
CA GLY A 688 29.49 27.03 -46.80
C GLY A 688 28.72 25.70 -46.95
N GLU A 689 28.61 24.90 -45.88
CA GLU A 689 27.81 23.67 -45.83
C GLU A 689 26.59 23.87 -44.92
N THR A 690 26.82 24.17 -43.63
CA THR A 690 25.77 24.43 -42.63
C THR A 690 25.87 25.80 -41.97
N MET A 691 27.00 26.49 -42.13
CA MET A 691 27.30 27.76 -41.48
C MET A 691 27.75 28.81 -42.51
N THR A 692 27.44 30.08 -42.25
CA THR A 692 27.99 31.24 -42.98
C THR A 692 29.15 31.88 -42.20
N PRO A 693 29.93 32.81 -42.80
CA PRO A 693 30.91 33.60 -42.06
C PRO A 693 30.30 34.36 -40.88
N GLU A 694 29.08 34.88 -41.02
CA GLU A 694 28.35 35.57 -39.97
C GLU A 694 28.04 34.64 -38.79
N ASP A 695 27.62 33.40 -39.04
CA ASP A 695 27.40 32.42 -37.97
C ASP A 695 28.68 32.22 -37.14
N ILE A 696 29.86 32.21 -37.78
CA ILE A 696 31.15 32.09 -37.07
C ILE A 696 31.44 33.33 -36.24
N LEU A 697 31.19 34.53 -36.77
CA LEU A 697 31.37 35.80 -36.05
C LEU A 697 30.42 35.94 -34.86
N GLU A 698 29.20 35.40 -34.98
CA GLU A 698 28.21 35.33 -33.90
C GLU A 698 28.48 34.19 -32.91
N GLY A 699 29.51 33.37 -33.15
CA GLY A 699 29.88 32.24 -32.29
C GLY A 699 28.93 31.04 -32.39
N ILE A 700 28.15 30.94 -33.46
CA ILE A 700 27.20 29.88 -33.73
C ILE A 700 27.87 28.74 -34.50
N LEU A 701 27.69 27.50 -34.03
CA LEU A 701 28.07 26.28 -34.73
C LEU A 701 26.81 25.48 -35.06
N ARG A 702 26.55 25.22 -36.36
CA ARG A 702 25.39 24.45 -36.81
C ARG A 702 25.79 23.08 -37.35
N ILE A 703 25.15 22.03 -36.83
CA ILE A 703 25.28 20.66 -37.32
C ILE A 703 23.91 20.22 -37.81
N THR A 704 23.85 19.66 -39.02
CA THR A 704 22.65 19.00 -39.54
C THR A 704 22.85 17.50 -39.54
N VAL A 705 21.96 16.77 -38.88
CA VAL A 705 22.00 15.31 -38.79
C VAL A 705 20.74 14.76 -39.46
N LEU A 706 20.91 13.89 -40.45
CA LEU A 706 19.83 13.16 -41.11
C LEU A 706 19.92 11.70 -40.69
N VAL A 707 18.79 11.07 -40.36
CA VAL A 707 18.72 9.65 -40.00
C VAL A 707 17.49 8.99 -40.59
N ALA A 708 17.62 7.74 -41.02
CA ALA A 708 16.53 6.89 -41.48
C ALA A 708 16.20 5.88 -40.38
N VAL A 709 15.18 6.16 -39.57
CA VAL A 709 14.78 5.27 -38.46
C VAL A 709 13.96 4.08 -38.99
N THR A 710 14.17 2.90 -38.41
CA THR A 710 13.39 1.70 -38.76
C THR A 710 11.90 1.84 -38.40
N ARG A 711 11.03 1.41 -39.33
CA ARG A 711 9.57 1.44 -39.17
C ARG A 711 9.01 0.02 -38.99
N PRO A 712 7.97 -0.19 -38.18
CA PRO A 712 7.35 -1.51 -38.03
C PRO A 712 6.52 -1.88 -39.27
N ALA A 713 6.44 -3.18 -39.57
CA ALA A 713 5.45 -3.73 -40.50
C ALA A 713 4.12 -3.94 -39.74
N GLU A 714 3.20 -2.99 -39.85
CA GLU A 714 1.89 -3.04 -39.20
C GLU A 714 0.87 -3.88 -39.97
N PHE A 715 0.98 -3.94 -41.31
CA PHE A 715 0.09 -4.68 -42.20
C PHE A 715 0.90 -5.67 -43.02
N ILE A 716 0.41 -6.92 -43.11
CA ILE A 716 0.96 -7.97 -43.97
C ILE A 716 -0.17 -8.45 -44.87
N GLU A 717 -0.05 -8.20 -46.18
CA GLU A 717 -0.98 -8.69 -47.19
C GLU A 717 -0.42 -9.98 -47.82
N ILE A 718 -1.19 -11.07 -47.75
CA ILE A 718 -0.86 -12.34 -48.42
C ILE A 718 -1.88 -12.56 -49.52
N THR A 719 -1.46 -12.39 -50.77
CA THR A 719 -2.31 -12.60 -51.94
C THR A 719 -2.16 -14.04 -52.44
N PHE A 720 -3.26 -14.79 -52.45
CA PHE A 720 -3.31 -16.10 -53.11
C PHE A 720 -3.80 -15.96 -54.55
N GLN A 721 -3.03 -16.47 -55.50
CA GLN A 721 -3.43 -16.54 -56.90
C GLN A 721 -3.29 -17.99 -57.39
N GLN A 722 -4.37 -18.53 -57.96
CA GLN A 722 -4.31 -19.84 -58.58
C GLN A 722 -3.51 -19.73 -59.89
N GLN A 723 -2.36 -20.38 -59.93
CA GLN A 723 -1.58 -20.48 -61.16
C GLN A 723 -2.26 -21.49 -62.11
N MET A 724 -2.43 -21.12 -63.38
CA MET A 724 -2.86 -22.09 -64.40
C MET A 724 -1.85 -23.23 -64.45
N GLN A 725 -2.37 -24.46 -64.47
CA GLN A 725 -1.55 -25.67 -64.59
C GLN A 725 -0.70 -25.58 -65.86
N LYS A 726 0.63 -25.59 -65.71
CA LYS A 726 1.58 -25.46 -66.82
C LYS A 726 1.95 -26.80 -67.47
N SER A 727 1.47 -27.91 -66.90
CA SER A 727 1.52 -29.29 -67.43
C SER A 727 0.54 -30.18 -66.69
#